data_AF-A0A067N411-F1
#
_entry.id   AF-A0A067N411-F1
#
_cell.length_a   1.000
_cell.length_b   1.000
_cell.length_c   1.000
_cell.angle_alpha   90.00
_cell.angle_beta   90.00
_cell.angle_gamma   90.00
#
_symmetry.space_group_name_H-M   'P 1'
#
loop_
_entity.id
_entity.type
_entity.pdbx_description
1 polymer ?
#
loop_
_entity_poly.entity_id
_entity_poly.type
_entity_poly.pdbx_seq_one_letter_code
_entity_poly.pdbx_strand_id
1 'polypeptide(L)'
;MAEPDLLEPPPPPPPKTHVLRPHHVGILAVFIFAYKEIFSPPFTMHIMRILAREIAETQKPTPYPVLVDMISEGPWANTEARRICRTLRTIPEYVGGADILGDFFNDVQWLFLPKPEIHGQPKQPPPPLDRHSYFGLFARRWRLEYAKLSFSGVLKLQRDFVKWCAGDVTAGYDIKQTDRGGGLLIFPGISDEKQYAQAEAYERYQQAAAIGDTQSAIENLRRFFDQHFSEKDDSGLHQLALLNLATLHYSLGEFVASRQALDEAIKVARAGSDRETLQHCLSLLRRISPAQGPSSEPRANVNTIQSGTSPLDVLWDVKRLMDLGEPLRVGFAELYESIGCQQVGTPLRTNRWAKNAVAATLWRMAGVESLAKAHEGLVILFTEPGDDDSRLTMVCSRARHLVRQGDVNTALAVLLHSDTWRGLNLRQYSTWAGEVWHSLMWTAMQRGQEVMVRDFLMPRRPSDRPPPQAPGTVYGTRSSATTALNAARTFRDAKQVVPAIGPLMEGIWITEFRGLYGLHRTAVVMLADVGIELGMAKSAAKSIEECLPQLLNGDDLEQRAFACLTLARCRIAAASADGKPQTKELRDALESALPFLIIAERDYAKIQKYAARLEVLYLASVVYHNLGMYPERNRTAELHRAEEAKREVVSRAEVDDEIKDVLDFVVDVAKVIGKR
;
A
#
# COMPACT_ATOMS: atom_id res chain seq x y z
N MET A 1 -6.26 8.22 39.96
CA MET A 1 -5.73 6.84 39.93
C MET A 1 -6.93 5.94 39.71
N ALA A 2 -7.25 5.63 38.46
CA ALA A 2 -8.27 4.65 38.12
C ALA A 2 -7.60 3.27 38.18
N GLU A 3 -8.24 2.33 38.87
CA GLU A 3 -7.82 0.92 38.85
C GLU A 3 -7.73 0.44 37.39
N PRO A 4 -6.69 -0.30 37.01
CA PRO A 4 -6.67 -0.92 35.69
C PRO A 4 -7.80 -1.94 35.67
N ASP A 5 -8.81 -1.70 34.83
CA ASP A 5 -9.76 -2.73 34.41
C ASP A 5 -8.92 -3.96 34.04
N LEU A 6 -9.00 -4.98 34.89
CA LEU A 6 -8.46 -6.31 34.61
C LEU A 6 -9.22 -6.79 33.39
N LEU A 7 -8.67 -6.53 32.20
CA LEU A 7 -9.11 -7.15 30.95
C LEU A 7 -9.27 -8.64 31.26
N GLU A 8 -10.50 -9.13 31.14
CA GLU A 8 -10.75 -10.56 31.20
C GLU A 8 -9.73 -11.24 30.26
N PRO A 9 -9.01 -12.27 30.72
CA PRO A 9 -8.05 -12.94 29.88
C PRO A 9 -8.78 -13.38 28.61
N PRO A 10 -8.21 -13.14 27.42
CA PRO A 10 -8.84 -13.52 26.16
C PRO A 10 -9.24 -15.00 26.25
N PRO A 11 -10.41 -15.38 25.70
CA PRO A 11 -10.86 -16.76 25.77
C PRO A 11 -9.73 -17.68 25.27
N PRO A 12 -9.46 -18.79 25.98
CA PRO A 12 -8.36 -19.67 25.61
C PRO A 12 -8.55 -20.08 24.14
N PRO A 13 -7.49 -20.03 23.32
CA PRO A 13 -7.60 -20.37 21.92
C PRO A 13 -8.18 -21.78 21.78
N PRO A 14 -8.98 -22.05 20.72
CA PRO A 14 -9.54 -23.37 20.49
C PRO A 14 -8.44 -24.43 20.58
N PRO A 15 -8.68 -25.55 21.29
CA PRO A 15 -7.72 -26.62 21.35
C PRO A 15 -7.44 -27.10 19.92
N LYS A 16 -6.18 -26.98 19.50
CA LYS A 16 -5.77 -27.38 18.16
C LYS A 16 -5.73 -28.91 18.10
N THR A 17 -6.38 -29.48 17.09
CA THR A 17 -6.17 -30.90 16.77
C THR A 17 -4.76 -31.06 16.21
N HIS A 18 -3.94 -31.86 16.90
CA HIS A 18 -2.56 -32.10 16.51
C HIS A 18 -2.50 -33.42 15.74
N VAL A 19 -2.49 -33.35 14.41
CA VAL A 19 -2.35 -34.53 13.55
C VAL A 19 -0.87 -34.79 13.29
N LEU A 20 -0.37 -35.97 13.66
CA LEU A 20 0.99 -36.38 13.36
C LEU A 20 1.14 -36.61 11.84
N ARG A 21 2.02 -35.83 11.19
CA ARG A 21 2.28 -35.85 9.75
C ARG A 21 3.70 -36.31 9.43
N PRO A 22 3.97 -36.75 8.18
CA PRO A 22 5.29 -37.16 7.72
C PRO A 22 6.45 -36.22 8.03
N HIS A 23 6.28 -34.91 7.79
CA HIS A 23 7.35 -33.94 8.03
C HIS A 23 7.78 -33.84 9.50
N HIS A 24 6.88 -34.07 10.46
CA HIS A 24 7.24 -34.09 11.89
C HIS A 24 8.23 -35.21 12.19
N VAL A 25 8.08 -36.38 11.55
CA VAL A 25 9.02 -37.51 11.67
C VAL A 25 10.40 -37.09 11.14
N GLY A 26 10.44 -36.39 10.01
CA GLY A 26 11.68 -35.83 9.45
C GLY A 26 12.36 -34.82 10.38
N ILE A 27 11.58 -33.91 10.98
CA ILE A 27 12.10 -32.91 11.94
C ILE A 27 12.62 -33.58 13.22
N LEU A 28 11.89 -34.57 13.76
CA LEU A 28 12.31 -35.34 14.94
C LEU A 28 13.59 -36.14 14.68
N ALA A 29 13.76 -36.66 13.46
CA ALA A 29 14.99 -37.31 13.06
C ALA A 29 16.17 -36.31 13.12
N VAL A 30 16.01 -35.11 12.55
CA VAL A 30 17.03 -34.06 12.64
C VAL A 30 17.34 -33.70 14.10
N PHE A 31 16.35 -33.63 14.99
CA PHE A 31 16.59 -33.41 16.42
C PHE A 31 17.45 -34.49 17.07
N ILE A 32 17.15 -35.76 16.83
CA ILE A 32 17.91 -36.87 17.40
C ILE A 32 19.38 -36.78 16.99
N PHE A 33 19.66 -36.54 15.70
CA PHE A 33 21.04 -36.46 15.21
C PHE A 33 21.76 -35.17 15.63
N ALA A 34 21.05 -34.04 15.67
CA ALA A 34 21.61 -32.76 16.10
C ALA A 34 22.12 -32.79 17.55
N TYR A 35 21.48 -33.59 18.42
CA TYR A 35 21.85 -33.69 19.84
C TYR A 35 22.66 -34.96 20.20
N LYS A 36 22.72 -35.98 19.33
CA LYS A 36 23.58 -37.16 19.52
C LYS A 36 25.05 -36.88 19.17
N GLU A 37 25.33 -35.90 18.31
CA GLU A 37 26.68 -35.54 17.88
C GLU A 37 27.06 -34.13 18.35
N ILE A 38 28.36 -33.89 18.58
CA ILE A 38 28.88 -32.58 18.98
C ILE A 38 29.34 -31.85 17.71
N PHE A 39 28.71 -30.73 17.41
CA PHE A 39 29.01 -29.89 16.24
C PHE A 39 29.65 -28.56 16.63
N SER A 40 30.25 -27.87 15.65
CA SER A 40 30.73 -26.52 15.89
C SER A 40 29.57 -25.58 16.28
N PRO A 41 29.78 -24.61 17.19
CA PRO A 41 28.75 -23.66 17.62
C PRO A 41 27.99 -22.96 16.46
N PRO A 42 28.63 -22.51 15.38
CA PRO A 42 27.92 -21.85 14.29
C PRO A 42 27.10 -22.81 13.42
N PHE A 43 27.53 -24.07 13.26
CA PHE A 43 26.75 -25.07 12.54
C PHE A 43 25.52 -25.50 13.36
N THR A 44 25.67 -25.65 14.68
CA THR A 44 24.55 -25.85 15.61
C THR A 44 23.53 -24.72 15.52
N MET A 45 23.97 -23.45 15.47
CA MET A 45 23.08 -22.29 15.31
C MET A 45 22.31 -22.32 13.99
N HIS A 46 22.93 -22.78 12.89
CA HIS A 46 22.25 -22.95 11.60
C HIS A 46 21.13 -23.99 11.68
N ILE A 47 21.43 -25.17 12.23
CA ILE A 47 20.43 -26.24 12.43
C ILE A 47 19.28 -25.76 13.31
N MET A 48 19.57 -25.08 14.43
CA MET A 48 18.54 -24.57 15.33
C MET A 48 17.63 -23.52 14.67
N ARG A 49 18.15 -22.69 13.76
CA ARG A 49 17.34 -21.74 12.98
C ARG A 49 16.40 -22.44 12.01
N ILE A 50 16.89 -23.47 11.32
CA ILE A 50 16.06 -24.30 10.43
C ILE A 50 14.96 -24.99 11.24
N LEU A 51 15.32 -25.67 12.34
CA LEU A 51 14.36 -26.34 13.22
C LEU A 51 13.32 -25.37 13.79
N ALA A 52 13.74 -24.20 14.27
CA ALA A 52 12.82 -23.18 14.79
C ALA A 52 11.83 -22.68 13.71
N ARG A 53 12.27 -22.55 12.45
CA ARG A 53 11.40 -22.17 11.33
C ARG A 53 10.38 -23.26 11.00
N GLU A 54 10.81 -24.51 10.92
CA GLU A 54 9.93 -25.64 10.57
C GLU A 54 8.92 -25.96 11.70
N ILE A 55 9.33 -25.87 12.96
CA ILE A 55 8.45 -26.11 14.14
C ILE A 55 7.39 -25.02 14.29
N ALA A 56 7.67 -23.81 13.80
CA ALA A 56 6.69 -22.74 13.83
C ALA A 56 5.47 -23.04 12.95
N GLU A 57 5.59 -23.94 11.96
CA GLU A 57 4.52 -24.35 11.04
C GLU A 57 3.80 -23.15 10.38
N THR A 58 4.50 -22.02 10.25
CA THR A 58 3.97 -20.78 9.65
C THR A 58 4.00 -20.82 8.13
N GLN A 59 4.69 -21.81 7.55
CA GLN A 59 4.85 -22.02 6.11
C GLN A 59 4.51 -23.46 5.77
N LYS A 60 4.26 -23.72 4.48
CA LYS A 60 4.13 -25.09 3.98
C LYS A 60 5.43 -25.86 4.30
N PRO A 61 5.33 -27.12 4.73
CA PRO A 61 6.47 -27.92 5.17
C PRO A 61 7.47 -28.09 4.03
N THR A 62 8.76 -27.94 4.32
CA THR A 62 9.80 -28.14 3.31
C THR A 62 9.93 -29.63 2.99
N PRO A 63 9.98 -30.03 1.70
CA PRO A 63 10.10 -31.44 1.34
C PRO A 63 11.42 -32.00 1.87
N TYR A 64 11.43 -33.29 2.23
CA TYR A 64 12.57 -33.93 2.90
C TYR A 64 13.93 -33.70 2.21
N PRO A 65 14.05 -33.83 0.87
CA PRO A 65 15.34 -33.64 0.21
C PRO A 65 15.85 -32.20 0.34
N VAL A 66 14.96 -31.22 0.20
CA VAL A 66 15.29 -29.79 0.36
C VAL A 66 15.64 -29.48 1.81
N LEU A 67 14.97 -30.09 2.79
CA LEU A 67 15.32 -29.96 4.20
C LEU A 67 16.75 -30.44 4.47
N VAL A 68 17.13 -31.60 3.92
CA VAL A 68 18.49 -32.15 4.04
C VAL A 68 19.50 -31.25 3.32
N ASP A 69 19.16 -30.73 2.15
CA ASP A 69 20.05 -29.84 1.39
C ASP A 69 20.24 -28.49 2.10
N MET A 70 19.22 -27.91 2.73
CA MET A 70 19.35 -26.70 3.57
C MET A 70 20.30 -26.90 4.76
N ILE A 71 20.31 -28.11 5.35
CA ILE A 71 21.28 -28.46 6.41
C ILE A 71 22.70 -28.55 5.81
N SER A 72 22.82 -29.02 4.57
CA SER A 72 24.09 -29.12 3.85
C SER A 72 24.68 -27.76 3.42
N GLU A 73 23.87 -26.71 3.33
CA GLU A 73 24.30 -25.34 2.97
C GLU A 73 24.85 -24.53 4.17
N GLY A 74 24.91 -25.14 5.36
CA GLY A 74 25.38 -24.48 6.57
C GLY A 74 26.86 -24.06 6.55
N PRO A 75 27.26 -23.08 7.36
CA PRO A 75 28.67 -22.71 7.49
C PRO A 75 29.49 -23.91 8.03
N TRP A 76 30.67 -24.16 7.46
CA TRP A 76 31.53 -25.35 7.69
C TRP A 76 30.97 -26.72 7.22
N ALA A 77 30.06 -26.72 6.24
CA ALA A 77 29.38 -27.91 5.71
C ALA A 77 30.24 -29.08 5.17
N ASN A 78 31.55 -28.91 4.97
CA ASN A 78 32.33 -29.91 4.23
C ASN A 78 32.58 -31.24 4.97
N THR A 79 32.59 -31.27 6.31
CA THR A 79 32.84 -32.49 7.09
C THR A 79 31.67 -32.86 7.98
N GLU A 80 31.18 -31.92 8.79
CA GLU A 80 30.07 -32.12 9.73
C GLU A 80 28.72 -32.30 9.00
N ALA A 81 28.41 -31.44 8.02
CA ALA A 81 27.14 -31.55 7.30
C ALA A 81 27.07 -32.79 6.40
N ARG A 82 28.17 -33.21 5.76
CA ARG A 82 28.20 -34.47 4.99
C ARG A 82 27.91 -35.69 5.85
N ARG A 83 28.36 -35.69 7.12
CA ARG A 83 28.10 -36.78 8.07
C ARG A 83 26.62 -36.87 8.43
N ILE A 84 26.01 -35.75 8.86
CA ILE A 84 24.57 -35.71 9.16
C ILE A 84 23.74 -36.04 7.91
N CYS A 85 24.05 -35.44 6.76
CA CYS A 85 23.26 -35.61 5.54
C CYS A 85 23.28 -37.05 5.01
N ARG A 86 24.42 -37.75 5.12
CA ARG A 86 24.49 -39.19 4.81
C ARG A 86 23.54 -39.97 5.68
N THR A 87 23.56 -39.73 7.00
CA THR A 87 22.69 -40.42 7.94
C THR A 87 21.23 -40.09 7.68
N LEU A 88 20.86 -38.82 7.50
CA LEU A 88 19.49 -38.40 7.19
C LEU A 88 18.98 -39.04 5.89
N ARG A 89 19.80 -39.10 4.84
CA ARG A 89 19.40 -39.74 3.56
C ARG A 89 19.11 -41.23 3.68
N THR A 90 19.68 -41.93 4.67
CA THR A 90 19.42 -43.36 4.92
C THR A 90 18.17 -43.64 5.77
N ILE A 91 17.57 -42.62 6.40
CA ILE A 91 16.41 -42.78 7.29
C ILE A 91 15.15 -43.28 6.58
N PRO A 92 14.79 -42.79 5.37
CA PRO A 92 13.59 -43.28 4.68
C PRO A 92 13.65 -44.77 4.37
N GLU A 93 14.84 -45.31 4.12
CA GLU A 93 15.08 -46.73 3.89
C GLU A 93 15.02 -47.54 5.20
N TYR A 94 15.56 -46.97 6.29
CA TYR A 94 15.58 -47.60 7.61
C TYR A 94 14.19 -47.65 8.27
N VAL A 95 13.39 -46.58 8.14
CA VAL A 95 12.03 -46.46 8.71
C VAL A 95 10.98 -47.18 7.80
N GLY A 96 11.45 -48.10 6.94
CA GLY A 96 10.62 -48.92 6.06
C GLY A 96 9.72 -49.93 6.77
N GLY A 97 9.95 -50.20 8.06
CA GLY A 97 9.13 -51.10 8.89
C GLY A 97 8.33 -50.35 9.96
N ALA A 98 7.10 -50.78 10.23
CA ALA A 98 6.26 -50.21 11.31
C ALA A 98 6.88 -50.41 12.70
N ASP A 99 7.58 -51.53 12.93
CA ASP A 99 8.27 -51.82 14.19
C ASP A 99 9.43 -50.84 14.43
N ILE A 100 10.17 -50.53 13.37
CA ILE A 100 11.32 -49.60 13.41
C ILE A 100 10.85 -48.16 13.67
N LEU A 101 9.66 -47.79 13.19
CA LEU A 101 9.04 -46.51 13.52
C LEU A 101 8.70 -46.43 15.03
N GLY A 102 8.30 -47.55 15.64
CA GLY A 102 8.13 -47.66 17.09
C GLY A 102 9.41 -47.42 17.87
N ASP A 103 10.50 -48.07 17.46
CA ASP A 103 11.83 -47.87 18.06
C ASP A 103 12.31 -46.42 17.92
N PHE A 104 12.09 -45.81 16.75
CA PHE A 104 12.39 -44.40 16.52
C PHE A 104 11.68 -43.47 17.51
N PHE A 105 10.38 -43.66 17.75
CA PHE A 105 9.64 -42.84 18.72
C PHE A 105 10.01 -43.13 20.18
N ASN A 106 10.58 -44.30 20.48
CA ASN A 106 11.20 -44.57 21.78
C ASN A 106 12.52 -43.81 21.92
N ASP A 107 13.32 -43.74 20.86
CA ASP A 107 14.53 -42.90 20.78
C ASP A 107 14.22 -41.40 20.96
N VAL A 108 13.08 -40.91 20.46
CA VAL A 108 12.62 -39.53 20.67
C VAL A 108 12.44 -39.21 22.16
N GLN A 109 12.09 -40.19 23.01
CA GLN A 109 11.91 -39.97 24.44
C GLN A 109 13.21 -39.55 25.14
N TRP A 110 14.35 -40.03 24.66
CA TRP A 110 15.67 -39.67 25.20
C TRP A 110 15.93 -38.15 25.16
N LEU A 111 15.29 -37.43 24.24
CA LEU A 111 15.48 -35.98 24.11
C LEU A 111 14.96 -35.18 25.31
N PHE A 112 13.93 -35.65 26.00
CA PHE A 112 13.22 -34.86 27.02
C PHE A 112 12.87 -35.61 28.32
N LEU A 113 12.96 -36.95 28.34
CA LEU A 113 12.73 -37.74 29.56
C LEU A 113 14.06 -38.08 30.24
N PRO A 114 14.23 -37.75 31.53
CA PRO A 114 15.36 -38.25 32.30
C PRO A 114 15.24 -39.78 32.44
N LYS A 115 16.37 -40.49 32.27
CA LYS A 115 16.42 -41.93 32.54
C LYS A 115 16.19 -42.18 34.04
N PRO A 116 15.45 -43.24 34.42
CA PRO A 116 15.17 -43.52 35.82
C PRO A 116 16.47 -43.70 36.61
N GLU A 117 16.59 -43.02 37.75
CA GLU A 117 17.76 -43.12 38.64
C GLU A 117 17.79 -44.52 39.28
N ILE A 118 18.63 -45.40 38.76
CA ILE A 118 18.89 -46.71 39.38
C ILE A 118 19.86 -46.49 40.54
N HIS A 119 19.45 -46.86 41.76
CA HIS A 119 20.30 -46.78 42.96
C HIS A 119 21.63 -47.51 42.74
N GLY A 120 22.75 -46.79 42.91
CA GLY A 120 24.12 -47.33 42.76
C GLY A 120 24.84 -46.98 41.46
N GLN A 121 24.21 -46.28 40.50
CA GLN A 121 24.89 -45.74 39.31
C GLN A 121 25.14 -44.23 39.41
N PRO A 122 26.20 -43.70 38.77
CA PRO A 122 26.47 -42.26 38.74
C PRO A 122 25.30 -41.51 38.11
N LYS A 123 24.97 -40.32 38.66
CA LYS A 123 23.95 -39.42 38.11
C LYS A 123 24.22 -39.19 36.63
N GLN A 124 23.33 -39.67 35.78
CA GLN A 124 23.43 -39.53 34.34
C GLN A 124 23.22 -38.07 33.93
N PRO A 125 23.78 -37.63 32.78
CA PRO A 125 23.58 -36.27 32.30
C PRO A 125 22.08 -35.98 32.12
N PRO A 126 21.64 -34.75 32.41
CA PRO A 126 20.26 -34.34 32.16
C PRO A 126 19.91 -34.51 30.67
N PRO A 127 18.62 -34.70 30.34
CA PRO A 127 18.18 -34.77 28.94
C PRO A 127 18.59 -33.50 28.18
N PRO A 128 18.89 -33.62 26.87
CA PRO A 128 19.40 -32.50 26.08
C PRO A 128 18.38 -31.35 25.92
N LEU A 129 17.08 -31.64 26.00
CA LEU A 129 16.01 -30.64 25.95
C LEU A 129 15.24 -30.57 27.27
N ASP A 130 14.99 -29.36 27.74
CA ASP A 130 14.04 -29.14 28.83
C ASP A 130 12.60 -29.40 28.33
N ARG A 131 11.79 -30.03 29.18
CA ARG A 131 10.41 -30.45 28.89
C ARG A 131 9.46 -29.28 28.61
N HIS A 132 9.79 -28.08 29.07
CA HIS A 132 9.04 -26.85 28.87
C HIS A 132 9.62 -25.94 27.79
N SER A 133 10.79 -26.29 27.25
CA SER A 133 11.38 -25.55 26.13
C SER A 133 10.51 -25.68 24.88
N TYR A 134 10.61 -24.73 23.97
CA TYR A 134 9.89 -24.74 22.69
C TYR A 134 10.10 -26.07 21.92
N PHE A 135 11.34 -26.54 21.85
CA PHE A 135 11.70 -27.82 21.22
C PHE A 135 11.22 -29.04 22.02
N GLY A 136 11.31 -28.99 23.36
CA GLY A 136 10.81 -30.05 24.23
C GLY A 136 9.30 -30.23 24.16
N LEU A 137 8.52 -29.14 24.07
CA LEU A 137 7.07 -29.19 23.88
C LEU A 137 6.70 -29.85 22.53
N PHE A 138 7.44 -29.56 21.46
CA PHE A 138 7.23 -30.18 20.15
C PHE A 138 7.51 -31.69 20.18
N ALA A 139 8.67 -32.11 20.70
CA ALA A 139 9.03 -33.54 20.78
C ALA A 139 8.05 -34.33 21.66
N ARG A 140 7.63 -33.74 22.79
CA ARG A 140 6.62 -34.34 23.68
C ARG A 140 5.26 -34.47 23.01
N ARG A 141 4.80 -33.43 22.32
CA ARG A 141 3.51 -33.42 21.61
C ARG A 141 3.44 -34.56 20.60
N TRP A 142 4.41 -34.68 19.70
CA TRP A 142 4.35 -35.71 18.66
C TRP A 142 4.57 -37.12 19.18
N ARG A 143 5.30 -37.30 20.29
CA ARG A 143 5.38 -38.59 20.97
C ARG A 143 4.04 -39.01 21.60
N LEU A 144 3.28 -38.05 22.13
CA LEU A 144 1.94 -38.29 22.65
C LEU A 144 0.96 -38.63 21.52
N GLU A 145 0.97 -37.88 20.42
CA GLU A 145 0.13 -38.20 19.26
C GLU A 145 0.47 -39.56 18.63
N TYR A 146 1.75 -39.93 18.57
CA TYR A 146 2.16 -41.27 18.14
C TYR A 146 1.57 -42.36 19.05
N ALA A 147 1.55 -42.13 20.37
CA ALA A 147 0.99 -43.09 21.34
C ALA A 147 -0.52 -43.30 21.17
N LYS A 148 -1.24 -42.34 20.56
CA LYS A 148 -2.66 -42.48 20.26
C LYS A 148 -2.94 -43.29 19.00
N LEU A 149 -1.97 -43.47 18.09
CA LEU A 149 -2.19 -44.14 16.81
C LEU A 149 -2.42 -45.65 16.98
N SER A 150 -3.39 -46.19 16.24
CA SER A 150 -3.54 -47.64 16.11
C SER A 150 -2.48 -48.22 15.19
N PHE A 151 -2.29 -49.55 15.23
CA PHE A 151 -1.37 -50.22 14.32
C PHE A 151 -1.64 -49.89 12.84
N SER A 152 -2.92 -49.73 12.47
CA SER A 152 -3.30 -49.28 11.13
C SER A 152 -2.92 -47.81 10.86
N GLY A 153 -3.00 -46.95 11.87
CA GLY A 153 -2.52 -45.57 11.82
C GLY A 153 -1.00 -45.47 11.68
N VAL A 154 -0.24 -46.30 12.39
CA VAL A 154 1.22 -46.38 12.30
C VAL A 154 1.66 -46.84 10.91
N LEU A 155 1.03 -47.89 10.36
CA LEU A 155 1.30 -48.36 9.00
C LEU A 155 1.01 -47.29 7.94
N LYS A 156 -0.06 -46.52 8.14
CA LYS A 156 -0.41 -45.43 7.23
C LYS A 156 0.61 -44.28 7.30
N LEU A 157 0.97 -43.85 8.51
CA LEU A 157 1.99 -42.81 8.73
C LEU A 157 3.33 -43.22 8.10
N GLN A 158 3.71 -44.49 8.22
CA GLN A 158 4.92 -45.03 7.64
C GLN A 158 4.90 -44.96 6.10
N ARG A 159 3.79 -45.36 5.46
CA ARG A 159 3.62 -45.25 4.01
C ARG A 159 3.62 -43.80 3.54
N ASP A 160 2.95 -42.91 4.27
CA ASP A 160 2.90 -41.49 3.95
C ASP A 160 4.28 -40.83 4.12
N PHE A 161 5.07 -41.24 5.12
CA PHE A 161 6.45 -40.80 5.31
C PHE A 161 7.37 -41.21 4.16
N VAL A 162 7.31 -42.47 3.73
CA VAL A 162 8.12 -42.94 2.59
C VAL A 162 7.76 -42.20 1.30
N LYS A 163 6.46 -41.98 1.04
CA LYS A 163 5.99 -41.19 -0.12
C LYS A 163 6.45 -39.73 -0.04
N TRP A 164 6.39 -39.14 1.14
CA TRP A 164 6.84 -37.76 1.36
C TRP A 164 8.34 -37.60 1.15
N CYS A 165 9.15 -38.55 1.64
CA CYS A 165 10.59 -38.60 1.37
C CYS A 165 10.91 -38.81 -0.11
N ALA A 166 10.04 -39.50 -0.86
CA ALA A 166 10.16 -39.66 -2.31
C ALA A 166 9.75 -38.40 -3.12
N GLY A 167 9.25 -37.35 -2.46
CA GLY A 167 8.94 -36.06 -3.07
C GLY A 167 7.45 -35.71 -3.15
N ASP A 168 6.55 -36.56 -2.65
CA ASP A 168 5.11 -36.26 -2.61
C ASP A 168 4.76 -35.41 -1.37
N VAL A 169 4.64 -34.10 -1.56
CA VAL A 169 4.34 -33.15 -0.48
C VAL A 169 2.90 -33.24 0.03
N THR A 170 2.01 -33.89 -0.73
CA THR A 170 0.57 -34.02 -0.38
C THR A 170 0.27 -35.27 0.45
N ALA A 171 1.18 -36.25 0.45
CA ALA A 171 1.04 -37.49 1.20
C ALA A 171 0.82 -37.24 2.71
N GLY A 172 -0.30 -37.72 3.25
CA GLY A 172 -0.66 -37.57 4.66
C GLY A 172 -1.31 -36.22 5.03
N TYR A 173 -1.53 -35.31 4.06
CA TYR A 173 -2.16 -34.00 4.30
C TYR A 173 -3.68 -33.97 4.01
N ASP A 174 -4.18 -34.93 3.24
CA ASP A 174 -5.60 -35.01 2.84
C ASP A 174 -6.53 -35.56 3.94
N ILE A 175 -5.98 -36.21 4.97
CA ILE A 175 -6.78 -36.96 5.95
C ILE A 175 -6.94 -36.17 7.25
N LYS A 176 -8.18 -35.83 7.58
CA LYS A 176 -8.58 -35.42 8.93
C LYS A 176 -8.70 -36.69 9.78
N GLN A 177 -7.78 -36.92 10.71
CA GLN A 177 -7.91 -38.03 11.68
C GLN A 177 -9.19 -37.79 12.49
N THR A 178 -10.25 -38.50 12.15
CA THR A 178 -11.51 -38.50 12.90
C THR A 178 -11.86 -39.94 13.22
N ASP A 179 -12.31 -40.17 14.44
CA ASP A 179 -12.57 -41.52 14.95
C ASP A 179 -13.81 -42.17 14.33
N ARG A 180 -14.73 -41.36 13.79
CA ARG A 180 -16.09 -41.79 13.36
C ARG A 180 -16.15 -42.80 12.20
N GLY A 181 -15.03 -43.20 11.60
CA GLY A 181 -15.04 -44.26 10.59
C GLY A 181 -13.69 -44.87 10.19
N GLY A 182 -12.59 -44.54 10.88
CA GLY A 182 -11.23 -44.82 10.37
C GLY A 182 -10.40 -45.86 11.13
N GLY A 183 -10.70 -46.15 12.40
CA GLY A 183 -9.90 -47.08 13.22
C GLY A 183 -8.41 -46.69 13.38
N LEU A 184 -8.04 -45.43 13.09
CA LEU A 184 -6.66 -44.93 13.06
C LEU A 184 -6.10 -44.56 14.43
N LEU A 185 -6.97 -44.41 15.44
CA LEU A 185 -6.61 -44.07 16.83
C LEU A 185 -7.01 -45.23 17.77
N ILE A 186 -6.19 -45.51 18.78
CA ILE A 186 -6.48 -46.45 19.88
C ILE A 186 -7.23 -45.73 21.00
N PHE A 187 -6.83 -44.50 21.29
CA PHE A 187 -7.40 -43.65 22.34
C PHE A 187 -7.75 -42.28 21.75
N PRO A 188 -8.95 -42.12 21.17
CA PRO A 188 -9.40 -40.80 20.72
C PRO A 188 -9.54 -39.88 21.93
N GLY A 189 -8.91 -38.69 21.87
CA GLY A 189 -9.16 -37.64 22.85
C GLY A 189 -10.43 -36.85 22.51
N ILE A 190 -10.97 -36.11 23.49
CA ILE A 190 -12.11 -35.18 23.29
C ILE A 190 -11.81 -34.16 22.16
N SER A 191 -10.55 -33.77 22.02
CA SER A 191 -10.07 -32.91 20.93
C SER A 191 -10.14 -33.56 19.55
N ASP A 192 -10.03 -34.88 19.48
CA ASP A 192 -9.90 -35.63 18.22
C ASP A 192 -11.29 -36.04 17.67
N GLU A 193 -12.31 -36.04 18.55
CA GLU A 193 -13.71 -36.23 18.19
C GLU A 193 -14.37 -34.98 17.58
N LYS A 194 -13.88 -33.79 17.96
CA LYS A 194 -14.43 -32.49 17.54
C LYS A 194 -13.56 -31.87 16.43
N GLN A 195 -14.18 -31.44 15.33
CA GLN A 195 -13.48 -30.70 14.29
C GLN A 195 -13.47 -29.21 14.63
N TYR A 196 -12.31 -28.70 15.06
CA TYR A 196 -12.10 -27.27 15.28
C TYR A 196 -11.83 -26.52 13.98
N ALA A 197 -12.02 -25.20 14.03
CA ALA A 197 -11.90 -24.33 12.87
C ALA A 197 -10.51 -24.36 12.20
N GLN A 198 -10.50 -24.38 10.87
CA GLN A 198 -9.35 -24.36 9.98
C GLN A 198 -9.31 -23.05 9.19
N ALA A 199 -8.11 -22.45 9.08
CA ALA A 199 -7.90 -21.18 8.39
C ALA A 199 -8.06 -21.26 6.85
N GLU A 200 -8.05 -22.45 6.26
CA GLU A 200 -8.06 -22.65 4.80
C GLU A 200 -9.30 -22.03 4.12
N ALA A 201 -10.48 -22.16 4.74
CA ALA A 201 -11.70 -21.55 4.20
C ALA A 201 -11.60 -20.01 4.16
N TYR A 202 -10.96 -19.42 5.18
CA TYR A 202 -10.73 -17.97 5.23
C TYR A 202 -9.67 -17.52 4.21
N GLU A 203 -8.62 -18.31 3.99
CA GLU A 203 -7.63 -18.05 2.94
C GLU A 203 -8.28 -18.04 1.55
N ARG A 204 -9.15 -19.01 1.25
CA ARG A 204 -9.92 -19.04 -0.01
C ARG A 204 -10.88 -17.86 -0.13
N TYR A 205 -11.47 -17.41 0.97
CA TYR A 205 -12.26 -16.17 1.00
C TYR A 205 -11.39 -14.96 0.61
N GLN A 206 -10.19 -14.80 1.19
CA GLN A 206 -9.29 -13.71 0.86
C GLN A 206 -8.85 -13.73 -0.60
N GLN A 207 -8.55 -14.92 -1.15
CA GLN A 207 -8.20 -15.11 -2.56
C GLN A 207 -9.38 -14.73 -3.47
N ALA A 208 -10.57 -15.26 -3.20
CA ALA A 208 -11.78 -14.93 -3.97
C ALA A 208 -12.12 -13.44 -3.91
N ALA A 209 -11.98 -12.82 -2.73
CA ALA A 209 -12.18 -11.38 -2.56
C ALA A 209 -11.13 -10.54 -3.33
N ALA A 210 -9.88 -11.01 -3.42
CA ALA A 210 -8.82 -10.34 -4.18
C ALA A 210 -9.09 -10.36 -5.70
N ILE A 211 -9.65 -11.47 -6.20
CA ILE A 211 -10.05 -11.66 -7.61
C ILE A 211 -11.34 -10.89 -7.93
N GLY A 212 -12.21 -10.71 -6.93
CA GLY A 212 -13.54 -10.10 -7.08
C GLY A 212 -14.65 -11.13 -7.34
N ASP A 213 -14.42 -12.42 -7.09
CA ASP A 213 -15.46 -13.45 -7.13
C ASP A 213 -16.30 -13.41 -5.85
N THR A 214 -17.44 -12.73 -5.93
CA THR A 214 -18.33 -12.49 -4.80
C THR A 214 -19.00 -13.77 -4.31
N GLN A 215 -19.35 -14.69 -5.21
CA GLN A 215 -20.07 -15.91 -4.86
C GLN A 215 -19.16 -16.85 -4.07
N SER A 216 -17.97 -17.12 -4.59
CA SER A 216 -16.98 -17.95 -3.90
C SER A 216 -16.50 -17.31 -2.60
N ALA A 217 -16.38 -15.98 -2.54
CA ALA A 217 -16.01 -15.28 -1.32
C ALA A 217 -17.07 -15.47 -0.22
N ILE A 218 -18.36 -15.21 -0.52
CA ILE A 218 -19.44 -15.32 0.47
C ILE A 218 -19.59 -16.77 0.97
N GLU A 219 -19.52 -17.75 0.07
CA GLU A 219 -19.63 -19.17 0.42
C GLU A 219 -18.46 -19.62 1.31
N ASN A 220 -17.22 -19.26 0.97
CA ASN A 220 -16.05 -19.62 1.78
C ASN A 220 -16.03 -18.89 3.13
N LEU A 221 -16.56 -17.65 3.19
CA LEU A 221 -16.71 -16.91 4.44
C LEU A 221 -17.70 -17.61 5.37
N ARG A 222 -18.87 -18.02 4.86
CA ARG A 222 -19.86 -18.80 5.61
C ARG A 222 -19.25 -20.10 6.13
N ARG A 223 -18.61 -20.86 5.23
CA ARG A 223 -17.91 -22.11 5.58
C ARG A 223 -16.83 -21.95 6.65
N PHE A 224 -16.24 -20.77 6.81
CA PHE A 224 -15.29 -20.51 7.88
C PHE A 224 -16.00 -20.26 9.21
N PHE A 225 -17.01 -19.40 9.22
CA PHE A 225 -17.72 -19.02 10.45
C PHE A 225 -18.71 -20.08 10.96
N ASP A 226 -19.15 -21.02 10.11
CA ASP A 226 -19.95 -22.19 10.50
C ASP A 226 -19.13 -23.27 11.23
N GLN A 227 -17.81 -23.10 11.34
CA GLN A 227 -16.93 -24.05 12.02
C GLN A 227 -17.00 -23.92 13.54
N HIS A 228 -16.55 -24.96 14.24
CA HIS A 228 -16.56 -24.97 15.70
C HIS A 228 -15.32 -24.26 16.27
N PHE A 229 -15.50 -23.07 16.85
CA PHE A 229 -14.41 -22.26 17.44
C PHE A 229 -14.28 -22.38 18.95
N SER A 230 -15.34 -22.74 19.66
CA SER A 230 -15.32 -22.84 21.13
C SER A 230 -16.21 -23.98 21.58
N GLU A 231 -15.98 -24.51 22.78
CA GLU A 231 -16.81 -25.58 23.35
C GLU A 231 -18.23 -25.12 23.73
N LYS A 232 -18.49 -23.81 23.74
CA LYS A 232 -19.83 -23.26 23.94
C LYS A 232 -20.65 -23.42 22.65
N ASP A 233 -21.93 -23.75 22.78
CA ASP A 233 -22.85 -24.00 21.66
C ASP A 233 -22.98 -22.80 20.72
N ASP A 234 -22.82 -21.58 21.24
CA ASP A 234 -22.69 -20.38 20.43
C ASP A 234 -21.24 -20.15 20.05
N SER A 235 -20.94 -20.21 18.75
CA SER A 235 -19.62 -19.86 18.22
C SER A 235 -19.18 -18.45 18.64
N GLY A 236 -20.10 -17.55 19.03
CA GLY A 236 -19.79 -16.21 19.52
C GLY A 236 -19.13 -15.26 18.51
N LEU A 237 -18.93 -15.71 17.27
CA LEU A 237 -18.18 -15.01 16.22
C LEU A 237 -19.06 -14.60 15.04
N HIS A 238 -20.38 -14.82 15.13
CA HIS A 238 -21.34 -14.42 14.08
C HIS A 238 -21.28 -12.90 13.80
N GLN A 239 -21.03 -12.06 14.82
CA GLN A 239 -20.84 -10.63 14.58
C GLN A 239 -19.63 -10.32 13.66
N LEU A 240 -18.55 -11.11 13.74
CA LEU A 240 -17.38 -10.96 12.88
C LEU A 240 -17.64 -11.45 11.46
N ALA A 241 -18.48 -12.49 11.30
CA ALA A 241 -18.92 -12.96 9.99
C ALA A 241 -19.68 -11.86 9.23
N LEU A 242 -20.66 -11.23 9.90
CA LEU A 242 -21.45 -10.14 9.34
C LEU A 242 -20.59 -8.89 9.07
N LEU A 243 -19.64 -8.57 9.96
CA LEU A 243 -18.70 -7.48 9.73
C LEU A 243 -17.83 -7.75 8.48
N ASN A 244 -17.27 -8.95 8.34
CA ASN A 244 -16.48 -9.30 7.16
C ASN A 244 -17.32 -9.27 5.87
N LEU A 245 -18.55 -9.74 5.92
CA LEU A 245 -19.48 -9.64 4.79
C LEU A 245 -19.77 -8.17 4.43
N ALA A 246 -20.02 -7.33 5.42
CA ALA A 246 -20.19 -5.90 5.22
C ALA A 246 -18.95 -5.24 4.61
N THR A 247 -17.75 -5.63 5.04
CA THR A 247 -16.49 -5.12 4.47
C THR A 247 -16.29 -5.56 3.02
N LEU A 248 -16.69 -6.79 2.66
CA LEU A 248 -16.65 -7.29 1.29
C LEU A 248 -17.56 -6.43 0.39
N HIS A 249 -18.83 -6.26 0.75
CA HIS A 249 -19.76 -5.39 0.02
C HIS A 249 -19.27 -3.94 -0.08
N TYR A 250 -18.67 -3.41 1.00
CA TYR A 250 -18.06 -2.08 0.99
C TYR A 250 -16.91 -1.99 -0.02
N SER A 251 -16.05 -3.01 -0.08
CA SER A 251 -14.90 -3.03 -0.99
C SER A 251 -15.29 -3.07 -2.46
N LEU A 252 -16.46 -3.64 -2.77
CA LEU A 252 -17.06 -3.73 -4.10
C LEU A 252 -17.85 -2.47 -4.49
N GLY A 253 -18.14 -1.57 -3.53
CA GLY A 253 -18.97 -0.39 -3.75
C GLY A 253 -20.49 -0.61 -3.57
N GLU A 254 -20.89 -1.79 -3.08
CA GLU A 254 -22.29 -2.16 -2.83
C GLU A 254 -22.75 -1.61 -1.46
N PHE A 255 -22.90 -0.29 -1.38
CA PHE A 255 -23.17 0.41 -0.12
C PHE A 255 -24.50 0.02 0.55
N VAL A 256 -25.53 -0.31 -0.22
CA VAL A 256 -26.85 -0.68 0.30
C VAL A 256 -26.79 -2.04 1.00
N ALA A 257 -26.20 -3.05 0.36
CA ALA A 257 -26.01 -4.38 0.93
C ALA A 257 -25.09 -4.34 2.15
N SER A 258 -23.99 -3.57 2.06
CA SER A 258 -23.07 -3.36 3.19
C SER A 258 -23.78 -2.75 4.40
N ARG A 259 -24.66 -1.77 4.19
CA ARG A 259 -25.44 -1.14 5.27
C ARG A 259 -26.40 -2.14 5.95
N GLN A 260 -27.10 -2.96 5.16
CA GLN A 260 -28.01 -3.97 5.71
C GLN A 260 -27.26 -4.99 6.59
N ALA A 261 -26.13 -5.49 6.09
CA ALA A 261 -25.27 -6.40 6.86
C ALA A 261 -24.72 -5.75 8.15
N LEU A 262 -24.41 -4.45 8.11
CA LEU A 262 -23.98 -3.70 9.30
C LEU A 262 -25.10 -3.51 10.34
N ASP A 263 -26.32 -3.20 9.90
CA ASP A 263 -27.45 -3.04 10.82
C ASP A 263 -27.76 -4.35 11.57
N GLU A 264 -27.58 -5.50 10.90
CA GLU A 264 -27.64 -6.82 11.52
C GLU A 264 -26.44 -7.07 12.44
N ALA A 265 -25.22 -6.79 12.00
CA ALA A 265 -24.00 -6.96 12.79
C ALA A 265 -24.06 -6.15 14.11
N ILE A 266 -24.58 -4.92 14.07
CA ILE A 266 -24.76 -4.06 15.24
C ILE A 266 -25.76 -4.66 16.22
N LYS A 267 -26.87 -5.24 15.73
CA LYS A 267 -27.85 -5.90 16.61
C LYS A 267 -27.24 -7.11 17.32
N VAL A 268 -26.50 -7.93 16.58
CA VAL A 268 -25.83 -9.12 17.12
C VAL A 268 -24.71 -8.74 18.09
N ALA A 269 -23.87 -7.75 17.76
CA ALA A 269 -22.80 -7.27 18.63
C ALA A 269 -23.35 -6.66 19.94
N ARG A 270 -24.48 -5.93 19.89
CA ARG A 270 -25.17 -5.43 21.09
C ARG A 270 -25.71 -6.56 21.96
N ALA A 271 -26.30 -7.58 21.35
CA ALA A 271 -26.80 -8.75 22.07
C ALA A 271 -25.66 -9.54 22.73
N GLY A 272 -24.51 -9.65 22.05
CA GLY A 272 -23.29 -10.29 22.55
C GLY A 272 -22.43 -9.42 23.48
N SER A 273 -22.81 -8.16 23.75
CA SER A 273 -22.03 -7.17 24.52
C SER A 273 -20.58 -6.96 24.03
N ASP A 274 -20.32 -7.20 22.76
CA ASP A 274 -18.99 -7.06 22.15
C ASP A 274 -18.77 -5.60 21.74
N ARG A 275 -17.90 -4.89 22.48
CA ARG A 275 -17.62 -3.47 22.28
C ARG A 275 -16.70 -3.20 21.11
N GLU A 276 -15.75 -4.09 20.82
CA GLU A 276 -14.75 -3.88 19.78
C GLU A 276 -15.35 -4.03 18.38
N THR A 277 -16.14 -5.10 18.17
CA THR A 277 -16.81 -5.29 16.88
C THR A 277 -17.91 -4.26 16.65
N LEU A 278 -18.60 -3.83 17.71
CA LEU A 278 -19.54 -2.71 17.64
C LEU A 278 -18.82 -1.44 17.16
N GLN A 279 -17.63 -1.14 17.70
CA GLN A 279 -16.86 0.03 17.30
C GLN A 279 -16.46 -0.02 15.82
N HIS A 280 -16.00 -1.17 15.32
CA HIS A 280 -15.69 -1.36 13.90
C HIS A 280 -16.93 -1.28 13.00
N CYS A 281 -18.07 -1.81 13.44
CA CYS A 281 -19.33 -1.68 12.70
C CYS A 281 -19.77 -0.21 12.59
N LEU A 282 -19.68 0.54 13.68
CA LEU A 282 -20.02 1.96 13.71
C LEU A 282 -19.04 2.80 12.89
N SER A 283 -17.75 2.49 12.92
CA SER A 283 -16.77 3.18 12.08
C SER A 283 -17.05 2.92 10.59
N LEU A 284 -17.32 1.67 10.19
CA LEU A 284 -17.69 1.36 8.80
C LEU A 284 -19.02 2.01 8.38
N LEU A 285 -20.02 2.06 9.28
CA LEU A 285 -21.29 2.72 9.01
C LEU A 285 -21.12 4.23 8.79
N ARG A 286 -20.22 4.88 9.54
CA ARG A 286 -19.86 6.30 9.34
C ARG A 286 -19.20 6.54 7.98
N ARG A 287 -18.50 5.54 7.44
CA ARG A 287 -17.89 5.60 6.09
C ARG A 287 -18.91 5.50 4.96
N ILE A 288 -19.97 4.72 5.17
CA ILE A 288 -21.02 4.48 4.17
C ILE A 288 -22.07 5.59 4.19
N SER A 289 -22.40 6.09 5.38
CA SER A 289 -23.47 7.07 5.54
C SER A 289 -23.06 8.41 4.91
N PRO A 290 -23.73 8.86 3.82
CA PRO A 290 -23.54 10.22 3.35
C PRO A 290 -23.98 11.18 4.46
N ALA A 291 -23.29 12.31 4.59
CA ALA A 291 -23.71 13.39 5.49
C ALA A 291 -25.19 13.69 5.24
N GLN A 292 -26.07 13.26 6.16
CA GLN A 292 -27.50 13.43 5.99
C GLN A 292 -27.83 14.91 6.17
N GLY A 293 -28.24 15.54 5.08
CA GLY A 293 -28.85 16.86 5.07
C GLY A 293 -27.88 18.06 5.24
N PRO A 294 -28.30 19.25 4.80
CA PRO A 294 -27.57 20.50 5.00
C PRO A 294 -27.49 20.96 6.48
N SER A 295 -28.12 20.23 7.41
CA SER A 295 -28.24 20.56 8.83
C SER A 295 -27.46 19.63 9.77
N SER A 296 -26.85 18.54 9.29
CA SER A 296 -25.97 17.71 10.11
C SER A 296 -24.58 18.35 10.15
N GLU A 297 -24.08 18.67 11.35
CA GLU A 297 -22.74 19.20 11.50
C GLU A 297 -21.72 18.23 10.83
N PRO A 298 -20.81 18.72 9.97
CA PRO A 298 -19.83 17.88 9.30
C PRO A 298 -18.96 17.07 10.27
N ARG A 299 -18.79 17.57 11.51
CA ARG A 299 -18.07 16.93 12.61
C ARG A 299 -18.86 15.86 13.35
N ALA A 300 -20.19 15.80 13.22
CA ALA A 300 -21.03 14.83 13.93
C ALA A 300 -20.72 13.37 13.54
N ASN A 301 -20.02 13.16 12.43
CA ASN A 301 -19.67 11.85 11.90
C ASN A 301 -18.17 11.49 12.03
N VAL A 302 -17.37 12.29 12.75
CA VAL A 302 -15.97 11.97 13.08
C VAL A 302 -15.94 10.99 14.26
N ASN A 303 -14.97 10.07 14.28
CA ASN A 303 -14.85 9.13 15.39
C ASN A 303 -14.41 9.86 16.67
N THR A 304 -15.21 9.75 17.74
CA THR A 304 -14.71 10.12 19.07
C THR A 304 -13.69 9.09 19.52
N ILE A 305 -12.50 9.55 19.91
CA ILE A 305 -11.42 8.67 20.31
C ILE A 305 -11.78 8.02 21.64
N GLN A 306 -11.91 6.70 21.61
CA GLN A 306 -12.19 5.84 22.76
C GLN A 306 -11.06 4.81 22.93
N SER A 307 -10.98 4.17 24.10
CA SER A 307 -10.05 3.06 24.33
C SER A 307 -10.33 1.93 23.34
N GLY A 308 -9.33 1.52 22.57
CA GLY A 308 -9.46 0.49 21.53
C GLY A 308 -9.70 1.01 20.11
N THR A 309 -9.78 2.33 19.90
CA THR A 309 -9.95 2.90 18.55
C THR A 309 -8.78 2.56 17.62
N SER A 310 -9.08 2.02 16.44
CA SER A 310 -8.07 1.73 15.44
C SER A 310 -7.48 3.03 14.87
N PRO A 311 -6.14 3.16 14.78
CA PRO A 311 -5.51 4.32 14.15
C PRO A 311 -5.98 4.55 12.70
N LEU A 312 -6.33 3.48 11.97
CA LEU A 312 -6.82 3.59 10.59
C LEU A 312 -8.19 4.28 10.49
N ASP A 313 -9.04 4.14 11.52
CA ASP A 313 -10.35 4.77 11.53
C ASP A 313 -10.20 6.30 11.65
N VAL A 314 -9.28 6.76 12.50
CA VAL A 314 -8.93 8.18 12.64
C VAL A 314 -8.29 8.72 11.36
N LEU A 315 -7.38 7.96 10.74
CA LEU A 315 -6.78 8.35 9.45
C LEU A 315 -7.80 8.45 8.31
N TRP A 316 -8.87 7.66 8.36
CA TRP A 316 -9.95 7.80 7.38
C TRP A 316 -10.75 9.08 7.58
N ASP A 317 -10.96 9.50 8.83
CA ASP A 317 -11.60 10.78 9.14
C ASP A 317 -10.80 11.97 8.59
N VAL A 318 -9.47 11.90 8.59
CA VAL A 318 -8.62 12.89 7.90
C VAL A 318 -9.04 13.05 6.44
N LYS A 319 -9.17 11.93 5.70
CA LYS A 319 -9.57 11.99 4.28
C LYS A 319 -10.94 12.65 4.12
N ARG A 320 -11.91 12.27 4.95
CA ARG A 320 -13.25 12.84 4.94
C ARG A 320 -13.25 14.33 5.24
N LEU A 321 -12.50 14.77 6.24
CA LEU A 321 -12.40 16.19 6.62
C LEU A 321 -11.80 17.02 5.47
N MET A 322 -10.82 16.46 4.76
CA MET A 322 -10.26 17.11 3.57
C MET A 322 -11.26 17.16 2.40
N ASP A 323 -12.05 16.10 2.19
CA ASP A 323 -13.16 16.09 1.21
C ASP A 323 -14.26 17.11 1.57
N LEU A 324 -14.51 17.35 2.86
CA LEU A 324 -15.45 18.37 3.35
C LEU A 324 -14.91 19.79 3.24
N GLY A 325 -13.62 19.96 2.97
CA GLY A 325 -12.99 21.27 2.80
C GLY A 325 -12.56 21.94 4.12
N GLU A 326 -12.36 21.17 5.18
CA GLU A 326 -11.77 21.66 6.43
C GLU A 326 -10.30 22.06 6.24
N PRO A 327 -9.78 23.00 7.06
CA PRO A 327 -8.38 23.40 6.96
C PRO A 327 -7.38 22.29 7.28
N LEU A 328 -6.22 22.29 6.61
CA LEU A 328 -5.16 21.29 6.79
C LEU A 328 -4.71 21.12 8.25
N ARG A 329 -4.77 22.18 9.06
CA ARG A 329 -4.43 22.11 10.49
C ARG A 329 -5.23 21.04 11.23
N VAL A 330 -6.50 20.85 10.85
CA VAL A 330 -7.39 19.84 11.44
C VAL A 330 -6.92 18.45 11.03
N GLY A 331 -6.57 18.26 9.75
CA GLY A 331 -6.02 17.00 9.26
C GLY A 331 -4.70 16.62 9.95
N PHE A 332 -3.83 17.59 10.25
CA PHE A 332 -2.62 17.34 11.04
C PHE A 332 -2.93 17.01 12.51
N ALA A 333 -3.91 17.67 13.14
CA ALA A 333 -4.32 17.35 14.51
C ALA A 333 -4.79 15.90 14.63
N GLU A 334 -5.71 15.47 13.77
CA GLU A 334 -6.22 14.09 13.71
C GLU A 334 -5.11 13.06 13.40
N LEU A 335 -4.15 13.43 12.54
CA LEU A 335 -2.97 12.61 12.30
C LEU A 335 -2.17 12.39 13.59
N TYR A 336 -1.94 13.43 14.39
CA TYR A 336 -1.24 13.30 15.67
C TYR A 336 -2.05 12.51 16.70
N GLU A 337 -3.36 12.68 16.72
CA GLU A 337 -4.27 11.90 17.57
C GLU A 337 -4.24 10.40 17.22
N SER A 338 -4.12 10.06 15.92
CA SER A 338 -3.94 8.67 15.48
C SER A 338 -2.66 8.03 16.02
N ILE A 339 -1.60 8.82 16.24
CA ILE A 339 -0.34 8.34 16.84
C ILE A 339 -0.58 7.99 18.31
N GLY A 340 -1.41 8.78 19.01
CA GLY A 340 -1.81 8.52 20.40
C GLY A 340 -2.65 7.26 20.58
N CYS A 341 -3.41 6.85 19.54
CA CYS A 341 -4.23 5.63 19.57
C CYS A 341 -3.41 4.33 19.41
N GLN A 342 -2.12 4.42 19.09
CA GLN A 342 -1.29 3.24 18.82
C GLN A 342 -0.89 2.54 20.14
N GLN A 343 -1.47 1.35 20.40
CA GLN A 343 -1.05 0.51 21.53
C GLN A 343 0.36 -0.06 21.30
N VAL A 344 1.18 -0.07 22.35
CA VAL A 344 2.49 -0.71 22.36
C VAL A 344 2.28 -2.23 22.33
N GLY A 345 2.55 -2.87 21.18
CA GLY A 345 2.52 -4.33 21.07
C GLY A 345 1.71 -4.89 19.92
N THR A 346 0.86 -4.12 19.24
CA THR A 346 0.16 -4.62 18.03
C THR A 346 1.15 -4.74 16.86
N PRO A 347 1.38 -5.97 16.34
CA PRO A 347 2.41 -6.25 15.37
C PRO A 347 1.89 -6.26 13.92
N LEU A 348 0.79 -5.55 13.60
CA LEU A 348 0.44 -5.36 12.19
C LEU A 348 1.43 -4.39 11.56
N ARG A 349 2.47 -4.94 10.92
CA ARG A 349 3.49 -4.21 10.15
C ARG A 349 2.84 -3.27 9.13
N THR A 350 1.71 -3.70 8.58
CA THR A 350 0.84 -3.07 7.57
C THR A 350 0.27 -1.72 8.03
N ASN A 351 -0.32 -1.66 9.23
CA ASN A 351 -1.01 -0.44 9.71
C ASN A 351 -0.07 0.67 10.21
N ARG A 352 1.20 0.35 10.47
CA ARG A 352 2.16 1.33 11.03
C ARG A 352 2.56 2.41 10.02
N TRP A 353 2.53 2.09 8.73
CA TRP A 353 2.99 3.00 7.67
C TRP A 353 1.89 3.84 7.06
N ALA A 354 0.61 3.49 7.27
CA ALA A 354 -0.54 4.26 6.81
C ALA A 354 -0.50 5.73 7.29
N LYS A 355 -0.06 5.99 8.52
CA LYS A 355 0.12 7.36 9.04
C LYS A 355 1.15 8.17 8.25
N ASN A 356 2.25 7.53 7.82
CA ASN A 356 3.27 8.17 7.01
C ASN A 356 2.74 8.45 5.59
N ALA A 357 1.91 7.55 5.05
CA ALA A 357 1.24 7.78 3.78
C ALA A 357 0.29 9.00 3.86
N VAL A 358 -0.52 9.11 4.91
CA VAL A 358 -1.38 10.28 5.13
C VAL A 358 -0.56 11.55 5.37
N ALA A 359 0.50 11.49 6.18
CA ALA A 359 1.41 12.62 6.39
C ALA A 359 2.01 13.11 5.06
N ALA A 360 2.46 12.20 4.19
CA ALA A 360 2.98 12.55 2.87
C ALA A 360 1.93 13.28 2.01
N THR A 361 0.66 12.84 2.05
CA THR A 361 -0.43 13.54 1.34
C THR A 361 -0.71 14.92 1.91
N LEU A 362 -0.75 15.08 3.24
CA LEU A 362 -0.98 16.36 3.91
C LEU A 362 0.14 17.38 3.63
N TRP A 363 1.40 16.95 3.73
CA TRP A 363 2.55 17.80 3.40
C TRP A 363 2.56 18.22 1.93
N ARG A 364 2.14 17.33 1.03
CA ARG A 364 2.00 17.65 -0.38
C ARG A 364 0.90 18.66 -0.63
N MET A 365 -0.24 18.54 0.05
CA MET A 365 -1.31 19.55 -0.03
C MET A 365 -0.87 20.91 0.53
N ALA A 366 -0.06 20.91 1.59
CA ALA A 366 0.57 22.13 2.11
C ALA A 366 1.63 22.72 1.16
N GLY A 367 2.05 22.00 0.12
CA GLY A 367 3.08 22.44 -0.83
C GLY A 367 4.51 22.30 -0.29
N VAL A 368 4.76 21.44 0.69
CA VAL A 368 6.08 21.11 1.22
C VAL A 368 6.49 19.71 0.75
N GLU A 369 7.20 19.67 -0.37
CA GLU A 369 7.45 18.40 -1.05
C GLU A 369 8.62 17.60 -0.50
N SER A 370 9.62 18.26 0.10
CA SER A 370 10.77 17.58 0.72
C SER A 370 10.33 16.63 1.84
N LEU A 371 9.44 17.09 2.72
CA LEU A 371 8.85 16.27 3.79
C LEU A 371 7.94 15.18 3.23
N ALA A 372 7.15 15.51 2.20
CA ALA A 372 6.30 14.53 1.54
C ALA A 372 7.13 13.37 0.96
N LYS A 373 8.25 13.67 0.29
CA LYS A 373 9.18 12.67 -0.27
C LYS A 373 9.84 11.81 0.82
N ALA A 374 10.19 12.40 1.96
CA ALA A 374 10.76 11.66 3.08
C ALA A 374 9.78 10.63 3.65
N HIS A 375 8.53 11.02 3.91
CA HIS A 375 7.49 10.11 4.38
C HIS A 375 7.12 9.05 3.33
N GLU A 376 7.06 9.44 2.05
CA GLU A 376 6.83 8.51 0.94
C GLU A 376 7.94 7.44 0.86
N GLY A 377 9.21 7.86 0.97
CA GLY A 377 10.36 6.97 0.99
C GLY A 377 10.33 5.98 2.15
N LEU A 378 9.92 6.41 3.34
CA LEU A 378 9.74 5.51 4.49
C LEU A 378 8.71 4.42 4.20
N VAL A 379 7.54 4.79 3.65
CA VAL A 379 6.50 3.79 3.31
C VAL A 379 7.04 2.81 2.27
N ILE A 380 7.67 3.29 1.19
CA ILE A 380 8.17 2.44 0.11
C ILE A 380 9.30 1.50 0.59
N LEU A 381 10.15 1.93 1.52
CA LEU A 381 11.26 1.11 2.02
C LEU A 381 10.80 -0.01 2.97
N PHE A 382 9.75 0.23 3.75
CA PHE A 382 9.33 -0.69 4.82
C PHE A 382 8.07 -1.50 4.51
N THR A 383 7.50 -1.35 3.32
CA THR A 383 6.32 -2.13 2.85
C THR A 383 6.71 -3.08 1.73
N GLU A 384 6.16 -4.29 1.76
CA GLU A 384 6.34 -5.30 0.72
C GLU A 384 5.31 -5.10 -0.42
N PRO A 385 5.63 -5.52 -1.66
CA PRO A 385 4.71 -5.42 -2.80
C PRO A 385 3.48 -6.32 -2.59
N GLY A 386 2.28 -5.78 -2.84
CA GLY A 386 1.00 -6.49 -2.71
C GLY A 386 0.40 -6.53 -1.28
N ASP A 387 1.14 -6.10 -0.27
CA ASP A 387 0.70 -6.19 1.14
C ASP A 387 -0.22 -5.01 1.55
N ASP A 388 -0.08 -3.84 0.90
CA ASP A 388 -0.60 -2.57 1.42
C ASP A 388 -1.15 -1.58 0.38
N ASP A 389 -2.39 -1.09 0.58
CA ASP A 389 -2.97 0.05 -0.15
C ASP A 389 -2.13 1.34 0.04
N SER A 390 -1.48 1.46 1.20
CA SER A 390 -0.61 2.59 1.55
C SER A 390 0.58 2.70 0.60
N ARG A 391 1.21 1.56 0.27
CA ARG A 391 2.35 1.51 -0.65
C ARG A 391 1.94 1.95 -2.05
N LEU A 392 0.86 1.37 -2.59
CA LEU A 392 0.37 1.73 -3.92
C LEU A 392 0.03 3.21 -4.00
N THR A 393 -0.66 3.74 -2.98
CA THR A 393 -1.01 5.17 -2.93
C THR A 393 0.24 6.05 -2.98
N MET A 394 1.31 5.68 -2.28
CA MET A 394 2.58 6.41 -2.29
C MET A 394 3.31 6.30 -3.63
N VAL A 395 3.36 5.12 -4.24
CA VAL A 395 3.93 4.91 -5.57
C VAL A 395 3.20 5.75 -6.63
N CYS A 396 1.86 5.73 -6.61
CA CYS A 396 1.05 6.56 -7.49
C CYS A 396 1.29 8.06 -7.23
N SER A 397 1.41 8.46 -5.96
CA SER A 397 1.76 9.82 -5.57
C SER A 397 3.11 10.21 -6.17
N ARG A 398 4.14 9.36 -6.05
CA ARG A 398 5.47 9.58 -6.63
C ARG A 398 5.42 9.78 -8.14
N ALA A 399 4.69 8.93 -8.83
CA ALA A 399 4.54 9.00 -10.28
C ALA A 399 3.89 10.33 -10.71
N ARG A 400 2.78 10.73 -10.06
CA ARG A 400 2.15 12.04 -10.31
C ARG A 400 3.12 13.20 -10.11
N HIS A 401 3.96 13.12 -9.09
CA HIS A 401 4.97 14.15 -8.82
C HIS A 401 6.02 14.22 -9.93
N LEU A 402 6.61 13.09 -10.31
CA LEU A 402 7.59 13.02 -11.42
C LEU A 402 7.00 13.53 -12.75
N VAL A 403 5.73 13.22 -13.02
CA VAL A 403 4.99 13.74 -14.18
C VAL A 403 4.88 15.27 -14.13
N ARG A 404 4.62 15.87 -12.96
CA ARG A 404 4.61 17.35 -12.80
C ARG A 404 6.00 17.97 -13.01
N GLN A 405 7.07 17.21 -12.76
CA GLN A 405 8.45 17.64 -13.03
C GLN A 405 8.88 17.47 -14.49
N GLY A 406 8.00 16.95 -15.36
CA GLY A 406 8.31 16.65 -16.77
C GLY A 406 9.07 15.33 -16.97
N ASP A 407 9.37 14.59 -15.91
CA ASP A 407 10.14 13.34 -15.96
C ASP A 407 9.19 12.14 -16.14
N VAL A 408 8.52 12.08 -17.28
CA VAL A 408 7.48 11.07 -17.58
C VAL A 408 8.04 9.65 -17.63
N ASN A 409 9.20 9.47 -18.25
CA ASN A 409 9.80 8.15 -18.43
C ASN A 409 10.17 7.49 -17.10
N THR A 410 10.65 8.28 -16.13
CA THR A 410 10.93 7.77 -14.78
C THR A 410 9.65 7.48 -14.02
N ALA A 411 8.59 8.28 -14.20
CA ALA A 411 7.28 8.02 -13.62
C ALA A 411 6.68 6.71 -14.14
N LEU A 412 6.72 6.47 -15.45
CA LEU A 412 6.27 5.23 -16.06
C LEU A 412 7.14 4.04 -15.64
N ALA A 413 8.46 4.19 -15.59
CA ALA A 413 9.35 3.15 -15.09
C ALA A 413 9.02 2.75 -13.64
N VAL A 414 8.71 3.72 -12.78
CA VAL A 414 8.26 3.45 -11.40
C VAL A 414 6.92 2.71 -11.40
N LEU A 415 5.94 3.13 -12.23
CA LEU A 415 4.62 2.49 -12.28
C LEU A 415 4.61 1.09 -12.90
N LEU A 416 5.48 0.83 -13.88
CA LEU A 416 5.54 -0.42 -14.63
C LEU A 416 6.50 -1.45 -14.01
N HIS A 417 7.28 -1.05 -13.00
CA HIS A 417 8.18 -1.95 -12.28
C HIS A 417 7.44 -3.18 -11.75
N SER A 418 8.08 -4.35 -11.73
CA SER A 418 7.42 -5.60 -11.30
C SER A 418 6.82 -5.53 -9.90
N ASP A 419 7.43 -4.72 -9.02
CA ASP A 419 7.05 -4.62 -7.62
C ASP A 419 5.81 -3.75 -7.38
N THR A 420 5.32 -3.04 -8.40
CA THR A 420 4.09 -2.24 -8.27
C THR A 420 2.84 -3.05 -8.55
N TRP A 421 2.90 -3.96 -9.54
CA TRP A 421 1.73 -4.71 -10.00
C TRP A 421 1.68 -6.16 -9.50
N ARG A 422 2.78 -6.71 -8.98
CA ARG A 422 2.77 -8.03 -8.33
C ARG A 422 1.94 -8.00 -7.06
N GLY A 423 0.90 -8.83 -7.02
CA GLY A 423 0.07 -9.00 -5.82
C GLY A 423 -1.07 -7.99 -5.68
N LEU A 424 -1.39 -7.23 -6.74
CA LEU A 424 -2.53 -6.31 -6.70
C LEU A 424 -3.87 -7.05 -6.69
N ASN A 425 -4.77 -6.59 -5.83
CA ASN A 425 -6.19 -6.94 -5.85
C ASN A 425 -6.91 -6.17 -6.97
N LEU A 426 -8.10 -6.61 -7.40
CA LEU A 426 -8.86 -5.95 -8.47
C LEU A 426 -9.08 -4.44 -8.24
N ARG A 427 -9.39 -4.06 -6.99
CA ARG A 427 -9.54 -2.64 -6.60
C ARG A 427 -8.24 -1.85 -6.74
N GLN A 428 -7.14 -2.44 -6.30
CA GLN A 428 -5.81 -1.80 -6.38
C GLN A 428 -5.37 -1.69 -7.84
N TYR A 429 -5.63 -2.70 -8.66
CA TYR A 429 -5.43 -2.68 -10.12
C TYR A 429 -6.18 -1.52 -10.77
N SER A 430 -7.46 -1.31 -10.45
CA SER A 430 -8.24 -0.18 -11.01
C SER A 430 -7.62 1.18 -10.67
N THR A 431 -7.05 1.30 -9.46
CA THR A 431 -6.38 2.53 -9.02
C THR A 431 -5.05 2.70 -9.74
N TRP A 432 -4.22 1.66 -9.81
CA TRP A 432 -2.95 1.67 -10.53
C TRP A 432 -3.13 1.98 -12.03
N ALA A 433 -4.03 1.25 -12.71
CA ALA A 433 -4.31 1.43 -14.12
C ALA A 433 -4.86 2.84 -14.41
N GLY A 434 -5.71 3.37 -13.52
CA GLY A 434 -6.18 4.75 -13.60
C GLY A 434 -5.03 5.77 -13.52
N GLU A 435 -4.01 5.53 -12.71
CA GLU A 435 -2.86 6.43 -12.58
C GLU A 435 -1.87 6.36 -13.74
N VAL A 436 -1.68 5.16 -14.32
CA VAL A 436 -0.95 5.02 -15.59
C VAL A 436 -1.66 5.82 -16.68
N TRP A 437 -2.98 5.64 -16.81
CA TRP A 437 -3.80 6.37 -17.77
C TRP A 437 -3.79 7.88 -17.53
N HIS A 438 -3.88 8.35 -16.28
CA HIS A 438 -3.78 9.78 -15.95
C HIS A 438 -2.42 10.37 -16.31
N SER A 439 -1.33 9.63 -16.09
CA SER A 439 0.02 10.07 -16.43
C SER A 439 0.14 10.28 -17.93
N LEU A 440 -0.32 9.31 -18.73
CA LEU A 440 -0.36 9.41 -20.20
C LEU A 440 -1.25 10.56 -20.67
N MET A 441 -2.47 10.64 -20.13
CA MET A 441 -3.42 11.71 -20.43
C MET A 441 -2.83 13.10 -20.15
N TRP A 442 -2.22 13.29 -18.98
CA TRP A 442 -1.62 14.55 -18.60
C TRP A 442 -0.53 14.98 -19.58
N THR A 443 0.32 14.04 -20.00
CA THR A 443 1.41 14.34 -20.93
C THR A 443 0.90 14.69 -22.33
N ALA A 444 -0.12 13.98 -22.82
CA ALA A 444 -0.76 14.29 -24.09
C ALA A 444 -1.44 15.68 -24.04
N MET A 445 -2.08 16.03 -22.92
CA MET A 445 -2.66 17.37 -22.70
C MET A 445 -1.60 18.47 -22.65
N GLN A 446 -0.47 18.25 -21.96
CA GLN A 446 0.63 19.23 -21.90
C GLN A 446 1.28 19.47 -23.27
N ARG A 447 1.40 18.41 -24.08
CA ARG A 447 1.91 18.47 -25.47
C ARG A 447 0.91 19.07 -26.46
N GLY A 448 -0.38 19.14 -26.12
CA GLY A 448 -1.45 19.64 -27.00
C GLY A 448 -1.93 18.63 -28.04
N GLN A 449 -1.88 17.34 -27.74
CA GLN A 449 -2.32 16.25 -28.62
C GLN A 449 -3.83 15.98 -28.49
N GLU A 450 -4.66 16.93 -28.90
CA GLU A 450 -6.13 16.87 -28.70
C GLU A 450 -6.80 15.66 -29.38
N VAL A 451 -6.35 15.32 -30.60
CA VAL A 451 -6.87 14.18 -31.38
C VAL A 451 -6.61 12.87 -30.65
N MET A 452 -5.36 12.64 -30.21
CA MET A 452 -4.97 11.46 -29.46
C MET A 452 -5.74 11.33 -28.13
N VAL A 453 -5.91 12.44 -27.41
CA VAL A 453 -6.69 12.49 -26.17
C VAL A 453 -8.13 12.06 -26.41
N ARG A 454 -8.79 12.64 -27.41
CA ARG A 454 -10.21 12.41 -27.71
C ARG A 454 -10.45 11.01 -28.28
N ASP A 455 -9.65 10.60 -29.26
CA ASP A 455 -9.95 9.43 -30.10
C ASP A 455 -9.28 8.14 -29.57
N PHE A 456 -8.15 8.23 -28.87
CA PHE A 456 -7.40 7.05 -28.42
C PHE A 456 -7.44 6.83 -26.90
N LEU A 457 -7.20 7.87 -26.10
CA LEU A 457 -7.07 7.75 -24.64
C LEU A 457 -8.44 7.74 -23.92
N MET A 458 -9.34 8.65 -24.26
CA MET A 458 -10.67 8.74 -23.62
C MET A 458 -11.50 7.45 -23.70
N PRO A 459 -11.55 6.72 -24.84
CA PRO A 459 -12.28 5.45 -24.92
C PRO A 459 -11.67 4.31 -24.09
N ARG A 460 -10.35 4.34 -23.83
CA ARG A 460 -9.61 3.27 -23.12
C ARG A 460 -9.46 3.51 -21.62
N ARG A 461 -10.39 4.24 -21.04
CA ARG A 461 -10.37 4.59 -19.62
C ARG A 461 -10.58 3.36 -18.73
N PRO A 462 -9.67 3.05 -17.78
CA PRO A 462 -9.79 1.85 -16.94
C PRO A 462 -10.88 1.90 -15.85
N SER A 463 -11.38 3.07 -15.46
CA SER A 463 -12.36 3.20 -14.37
C SER A 463 -13.32 4.39 -14.54
N ASP A 464 -14.56 4.26 -14.06
CA ASP A 464 -15.61 5.29 -14.12
C ASP A 464 -15.42 6.47 -13.14
N ARG A 465 -14.38 6.45 -12.29
CA ARG A 465 -14.10 7.57 -11.39
C ARG A 465 -13.74 8.80 -12.21
N PRO A 466 -14.40 9.96 -12.03
CA PRO A 466 -14.13 11.18 -12.81
C PRO A 466 -12.63 11.50 -12.79
N PRO A 467 -12.07 12.05 -13.88
CA PRO A 467 -10.64 12.31 -13.92
C PRO A 467 -10.35 13.31 -12.79
N PRO A 468 -9.34 13.08 -11.93
CA PRO A 468 -8.90 14.09 -10.99
C PRO A 468 -8.54 15.31 -11.81
N GLN A 469 -9.25 16.41 -11.58
CA GLN A 469 -8.95 17.67 -12.26
C GLN A 469 -7.55 18.09 -11.82
N ALA A 470 -6.56 18.01 -12.71
CA ALA A 470 -5.13 18.22 -12.43
C ALA A 470 -4.48 17.23 -11.41
N PRO A 471 -3.20 16.85 -11.61
CA PRO A 471 -2.46 15.96 -10.73
C PRO A 471 -2.24 16.65 -9.38
N GLY A 472 -2.90 16.17 -8.32
CA GLY A 472 -2.84 16.76 -6.98
C GLY A 472 -4.21 16.90 -6.30
N THR A 473 -5.28 16.72 -7.07
CA THR A 473 -6.65 16.79 -6.56
C THR A 473 -7.07 15.39 -6.10
N VAL A 474 -6.56 15.01 -4.92
CA VAL A 474 -6.81 13.70 -4.28
C VAL A 474 -8.24 13.62 -3.68
N TYR A 475 -8.92 14.76 -3.54
CA TYR A 475 -10.18 14.92 -2.80
C TYR A 475 -11.30 15.52 -3.67
N GLY A 476 -12.52 15.02 -3.49
CA GLY A 476 -13.65 15.19 -4.41
C GLY A 476 -14.53 16.43 -4.21
N THR A 477 -14.81 17.11 -5.32
CA THR A 477 -16.10 17.70 -5.76
C THR A 477 -17.15 18.17 -4.73
N ARG A 478 -16.80 19.00 -3.75
CA ARG A 478 -17.71 20.04 -3.23
C ARG A 478 -16.93 21.34 -3.07
N SER A 479 -17.23 22.31 -3.95
CA SER A 479 -16.56 23.63 -4.06
C SER A 479 -15.03 23.55 -3.97
N SER A 480 -14.41 22.85 -4.92
CA SER A 480 -12.95 22.74 -4.93
C SER A 480 -12.35 24.07 -5.36
N ALA A 481 -11.34 24.55 -4.66
CA ALA A 481 -10.55 25.69 -5.13
C ALA A 481 -10.09 25.49 -6.58
N THR A 482 -9.85 24.25 -6.99
CA THR A 482 -9.52 23.90 -8.39
C THR A 482 -10.64 24.24 -9.38
N THR A 483 -11.92 24.05 -9.04
CA THR A 483 -13.02 24.40 -9.94
C THR A 483 -13.14 25.91 -10.11
N ALA A 484 -12.96 26.67 -9.04
CA ALA A 484 -12.96 28.13 -9.08
C ALA A 484 -11.78 28.67 -9.90
N LEU A 485 -10.57 28.12 -9.71
CA LEU A 485 -9.39 28.47 -10.48
C LEU A 485 -9.48 28.04 -11.95
N ASN A 486 -10.06 26.88 -12.23
CA ASN A 486 -10.31 26.43 -13.60
C ASN A 486 -11.32 27.34 -14.30
N ALA A 487 -12.40 27.75 -13.63
CA ALA A 487 -13.35 28.73 -14.16
C ALA A 487 -12.65 30.07 -14.46
N ALA A 488 -11.84 30.59 -13.54
CA ALA A 488 -11.04 31.79 -13.77
C ALA A 488 -10.11 31.64 -14.98
N ARG A 489 -9.46 30.48 -15.15
CA ARG A 489 -8.63 30.17 -16.30
C ARG A 489 -9.44 30.15 -17.61
N THR A 490 -10.63 29.56 -17.62
CA THR A 490 -11.48 29.57 -18.83
C THR A 490 -11.90 30.99 -19.25
N PHE A 491 -12.22 31.87 -18.29
CA PHE A 491 -12.53 33.27 -18.59
C PHE A 491 -11.30 34.04 -19.10
N ARG A 492 -10.13 33.76 -18.53
CA ARG A 492 -8.85 34.30 -19.02
C ARG A 492 -8.55 33.86 -20.46
N ASP A 493 -8.71 32.58 -20.75
CA ASP A 493 -8.48 32.03 -22.10
C ASP A 493 -9.47 32.63 -23.12
N ALA A 494 -10.68 32.98 -22.67
CA ALA A 494 -11.68 33.73 -23.44
C ALA A 494 -11.41 35.26 -23.51
N LYS A 495 -10.30 35.75 -22.95
CA LYS A 495 -9.93 37.17 -22.84
C LYS A 495 -10.97 38.04 -22.10
N GLN A 496 -11.71 37.44 -21.18
CA GLN A 496 -12.71 38.11 -20.35
C GLN A 496 -12.18 38.29 -18.93
N VAL A 497 -11.63 39.47 -18.65
CA VAL A 497 -10.92 39.76 -17.39
C VAL A 497 -11.86 39.97 -16.21
N VAL A 498 -12.89 40.81 -16.40
CA VAL A 498 -13.79 41.22 -15.31
C VAL A 498 -14.55 40.03 -14.70
N PRO A 499 -15.11 39.09 -15.49
CA PRO A 499 -15.78 37.91 -14.95
C PRO A 499 -14.82 36.93 -14.24
N ALA A 500 -13.53 36.95 -14.57
CA ALA A 500 -12.55 36.07 -13.96
C ALA A 500 -12.23 36.44 -12.50
N ILE A 501 -12.39 37.71 -12.11
CA ILE A 501 -12.02 38.23 -10.78
C ILE A 501 -12.83 37.54 -9.67
N GLY A 502 -14.14 37.36 -9.85
CA GLY A 502 -15.01 36.75 -8.84
C GLY A 502 -14.56 35.33 -8.45
N PRO A 503 -14.51 34.37 -9.39
CA PRO A 503 -14.01 33.02 -9.15
C PRO A 503 -12.57 32.98 -8.65
N LEU A 504 -11.73 33.93 -9.06
CA LEU A 504 -10.34 33.99 -8.63
C LEU A 504 -10.20 34.42 -7.17
N MET A 505 -10.95 35.45 -6.73
CA MET A 505 -10.99 35.88 -5.33
C MET A 505 -11.56 34.79 -4.43
N GLU A 506 -12.61 34.10 -4.89
CA GLU A 506 -13.14 32.92 -4.19
C GLU A 506 -12.07 31.82 -4.08
N GLY A 507 -11.37 31.51 -5.17
CA GLY A 507 -10.28 30.53 -5.19
C GLY A 507 -9.14 30.90 -4.23
N ILE A 508 -8.70 32.16 -4.21
CA ILE A 508 -7.66 32.63 -3.30
C ILE A 508 -8.11 32.46 -1.84
N TRP A 509 -9.32 32.90 -1.51
CA TRP A 509 -9.85 32.77 -0.15
C TRP A 509 -9.95 31.30 0.29
N ILE A 510 -10.49 30.42 -0.56
CA ILE A 510 -10.61 28.99 -0.25
C ILE A 510 -9.23 28.36 -0.05
N THR A 511 -8.26 28.66 -0.94
CA THR A 511 -6.91 28.08 -0.84
C THR A 511 -6.17 28.55 0.41
N GLU A 512 -6.30 29.83 0.77
CA GLU A 512 -5.69 30.41 1.97
C GLU A 512 -6.32 29.83 3.24
N PHE A 513 -7.66 29.86 3.33
CA PHE A 513 -8.40 29.32 4.48
C PHE A 513 -8.09 27.83 4.73
N ARG A 514 -8.00 27.04 3.66
CA ARG A 514 -7.69 25.61 3.76
C ARG A 514 -6.21 25.33 4.02
N GLY A 515 -5.31 26.28 3.76
CA GLY A 515 -3.85 26.10 3.84
C GLY A 515 -3.25 25.38 2.63
N LEU A 516 -3.94 25.37 1.48
CA LEU A 516 -3.47 24.74 0.24
C LEU A 516 -2.45 25.64 -0.48
N TYR A 517 -1.29 25.85 0.13
CA TYR A 517 -0.34 26.88 -0.32
C TYR A 517 0.20 26.65 -1.75
N GLY A 518 0.29 25.40 -2.20
CA GLY A 518 0.64 25.11 -3.60
C GLY A 518 -0.35 25.70 -4.60
N LEU A 519 -1.65 25.54 -4.35
CA LEU A 519 -2.70 26.13 -5.20
C LEU A 519 -2.85 27.64 -4.96
N HIS A 520 -2.70 28.10 -3.72
CA HIS A 520 -2.75 29.51 -3.37
C HIS A 520 -1.74 30.34 -4.16
N ARG A 521 -0.48 29.90 -4.21
CA ARG A 521 0.56 30.56 -5.01
C ARG A 521 0.21 30.62 -6.50
N THR A 522 -0.40 29.56 -7.04
CA THR A 522 -0.90 29.57 -8.43
C THR A 522 -2.00 30.60 -8.62
N ALA A 523 -2.92 30.70 -7.67
CA ALA A 523 -4.02 31.66 -7.67
C ALA A 523 -3.50 33.12 -7.60
N VAL A 524 -2.48 33.39 -6.78
CA VAL A 524 -1.82 34.70 -6.69
C VAL A 524 -1.16 35.07 -8.02
N VAL A 525 -0.49 34.14 -8.69
CA VAL A 525 0.10 34.38 -10.01
C VAL A 525 -0.98 34.62 -11.08
N MET A 526 -2.10 33.88 -11.03
CA MET A 526 -3.25 34.13 -11.92
C MET A 526 -3.87 35.52 -11.68
N LEU A 527 -3.95 35.97 -10.43
CA LEU A 527 -4.42 37.32 -10.07
C LEU A 527 -3.47 38.39 -10.57
N ALA A 528 -2.16 38.17 -10.46
CA ALA A 528 -1.18 39.07 -11.01
C ALA A 528 -1.31 39.21 -12.53
N ASP A 529 -1.53 38.10 -13.25
CA ASP A 529 -1.71 38.13 -14.71
C ASP A 529 -2.97 38.90 -15.14
N VAL A 530 -4.11 38.64 -14.47
CA VAL A 530 -5.34 39.44 -14.63
C VAL A 530 -5.10 40.92 -14.27
N GLY A 531 -4.31 41.19 -13.23
CA GLY A 531 -3.95 42.52 -12.79
C GLY A 531 -3.12 43.32 -13.80
N ILE A 532 -2.31 42.65 -14.65
CA ILE A 532 -1.59 43.31 -15.75
C ILE A 532 -2.57 43.93 -16.73
N GLU A 533 -3.63 43.20 -17.10
CA GLU A 533 -4.65 43.68 -18.06
C GLU A 533 -5.49 44.83 -17.49
N LEU A 534 -5.59 44.92 -16.16
CA LEU A 534 -6.22 46.04 -15.45
C LEU A 534 -5.28 47.24 -15.21
N GLY A 535 -4.03 47.17 -15.69
CA GLY A 535 -3.03 48.24 -15.50
C GLY A 535 -2.40 48.29 -14.11
N MET A 536 -2.61 47.27 -13.27
CA MET A 536 -2.10 47.19 -11.89
C MET A 536 -0.74 46.46 -11.80
N ALA A 537 0.13 46.64 -12.80
CA ALA A 537 1.37 45.87 -12.94
C ALA A 537 2.35 46.00 -11.76
N LYS A 538 2.48 47.20 -11.17
CA LYS A 538 3.35 47.44 -9.99
C LYS A 538 2.87 46.66 -8.74
N SER A 539 1.56 46.61 -8.51
CA SER A 539 0.98 45.84 -7.40
C SER A 539 1.08 44.33 -7.66
N ALA A 540 0.82 43.89 -8.89
CA ALA A 540 0.90 42.50 -9.31
C ALA A 540 2.32 41.93 -9.16
N ALA A 541 3.36 42.71 -9.52
CA ALA A 541 4.76 42.33 -9.31
C ALA A 541 5.06 42.10 -7.82
N LYS A 542 4.63 43.04 -6.95
CA LYS A 542 4.87 42.95 -5.51
C LYS A 542 4.25 41.69 -4.89
N SER A 543 3.02 41.34 -5.27
CA SER A 543 2.34 40.14 -4.78
C SER A 543 3.06 38.85 -5.19
N ILE A 544 3.65 38.78 -6.39
CA ILE A 544 4.47 37.63 -6.80
C ILE A 544 5.80 37.62 -6.02
N GLU A 545 6.44 38.77 -5.85
CA GLU A 545 7.73 38.90 -5.13
C GLU A 545 7.64 38.44 -3.68
N GLU A 546 6.52 38.67 -2.99
CA GLU A 546 6.26 38.19 -1.63
C GLU A 546 6.29 36.65 -1.53
N CYS A 547 5.87 35.95 -2.59
CA CYS A 547 5.84 34.48 -2.65
C CYS A 547 7.02 33.87 -3.45
N LEU A 548 7.88 34.70 -4.04
CA LEU A 548 8.89 34.27 -5.01
C LEU A 548 9.90 33.23 -4.49
N PRO A 549 10.44 33.32 -3.26
CA PRO A 549 11.36 32.31 -2.74
C PRO A 549 10.72 30.91 -2.71
N GLN A 550 9.43 30.84 -2.39
CA GLN A 550 8.69 29.58 -2.31
C GLN A 550 8.34 29.04 -3.70
N LEU A 551 8.15 29.91 -4.68
CA LEU A 551 7.92 29.55 -6.08
C LEU A 551 9.21 29.05 -6.76
N LEU A 552 10.34 29.69 -6.49
CA LEU A 552 11.64 29.29 -7.08
C LEU A 552 12.16 27.98 -6.50
N ASN A 553 12.03 27.80 -5.18
CA ASN A 553 12.31 26.54 -4.49
C ASN A 553 11.22 25.49 -4.68
N GLY A 554 10.07 25.90 -5.22
CA GLY A 554 8.95 25.03 -5.49
C GLY A 554 9.35 23.93 -6.48
N ASP A 555 8.85 22.73 -6.23
CA ASP A 555 9.11 21.56 -7.04
C ASP A 555 8.11 21.42 -8.23
N ASP A 556 7.12 22.31 -8.34
CA ASP A 556 6.21 22.43 -9.48
C ASP A 556 6.80 23.38 -10.55
N LEU A 557 7.33 22.78 -11.60
CA LEU A 557 7.96 23.52 -12.70
C LEU A 557 6.97 24.34 -13.51
N GLU A 558 5.73 23.89 -13.66
CA GLU A 558 4.71 24.63 -14.42
C GLU A 558 4.34 25.90 -13.69
N GLN A 559 4.15 25.79 -12.37
CA GLN A 559 3.90 26.94 -11.50
C GLN A 559 5.07 27.92 -11.52
N ARG A 560 6.31 27.44 -11.41
CA ARG A 560 7.51 28.29 -11.42
C ARG A 560 7.67 29.02 -12.76
N ALA A 561 7.50 28.30 -13.87
CA ALA A 561 7.57 28.88 -15.21
C ALA A 561 6.50 29.96 -15.42
N PHE A 562 5.27 29.68 -15.00
CA PHE A 562 4.16 30.63 -15.08
C PHE A 562 4.43 31.87 -14.22
N ALA A 563 4.88 31.70 -12.98
CA ALA A 563 5.25 32.81 -12.10
C ALA A 563 6.35 33.70 -12.67
N CYS A 564 7.41 33.10 -13.21
CA CYS A 564 8.54 33.83 -13.79
C CYS A 564 8.12 34.60 -15.05
N LEU A 565 7.29 34.00 -15.91
CA LEU A 565 6.74 34.67 -17.09
C LEU A 565 5.86 35.86 -16.70
N THR A 566 4.92 35.66 -15.76
CA THR A 566 4.03 36.74 -15.31
C THR A 566 4.81 37.86 -14.62
N LEU A 567 5.81 37.54 -13.81
CA LEU A 567 6.66 38.56 -13.16
C LEU A 567 7.45 39.38 -14.20
N ALA A 568 8.02 38.74 -15.21
CA ALA A 568 8.69 39.43 -16.31
C ALA A 568 7.72 40.36 -17.05
N ARG A 569 6.49 39.90 -17.35
CA ARG A 569 5.44 40.73 -17.95
C ARG A 569 5.06 41.90 -17.06
N CYS A 570 4.89 41.70 -15.75
CA CYS A 570 4.59 42.78 -14.79
C CYS A 570 5.69 43.85 -14.79
N ARG A 571 6.97 43.46 -14.78
CA ARG A 571 8.09 44.41 -14.76
C ARG A 571 8.16 45.24 -16.04
N ILE A 572 7.97 44.60 -17.19
CA ILE A 572 7.94 45.29 -18.49
C ILE A 572 6.73 46.25 -18.58
N ALA A 573 5.54 45.79 -18.17
CA ALA A 573 4.33 46.61 -18.18
C ALA A 573 4.42 47.81 -17.21
N ALA A 574 4.99 47.60 -16.02
CA ALA A 574 5.20 48.66 -15.03
C ALA A 574 6.15 49.76 -15.53
N ALA A 575 7.20 49.40 -16.28
CA ALA A 575 8.13 50.35 -16.87
C ALA A 575 7.55 51.08 -18.10
N SER A 576 6.69 50.42 -18.87
CA SER A 576 6.03 51.05 -20.02
C SER A 576 4.95 52.06 -19.64
N ALA A 577 4.37 51.95 -18.44
CA ALA A 577 3.32 52.85 -17.96
C ALA A 577 3.82 54.28 -17.70
N ASP A 578 5.12 54.47 -17.46
CA ASP A 578 5.72 55.78 -17.16
C ASP A 578 6.00 56.63 -18.44
N GLY A 579 5.53 56.17 -19.61
CA GLY A 579 5.26 57.01 -20.79
C GLY A 579 6.46 57.53 -21.60
N LYS A 580 7.69 57.15 -21.24
CA LYS A 580 8.91 57.58 -21.95
C LYS A 580 9.61 56.39 -22.63
N PRO A 581 9.68 56.35 -23.97
CA PRO A 581 10.11 55.16 -24.72
C PRO A 581 11.61 54.82 -24.64
N GLN A 582 12.43 55.61 -23.93
CA GLN A 582 13.88 55.40 -23.81
C GLN A 582 14.44 55.85 -22.44
N THR A 583 13.74 55.54 -21.35
CA THR A 583 14.30 55.74 -20.01
C THR A 583 15.27 54.62 -19.65
N LYS A 584 16.34 54.97 -18.92
CA LYS A 584 17.26 54.01 -18.29
C LYS A 584 16.49 52.95 -17.48
N GLU A 585 15.39 53.36 -16.84
CA GLU A 585 14.47 52.51 -16.09
C GLU A 585 13.82 51.41 -16.94
N LEU A 586 13.45 51.67 -18.20
CA LEU A 586 12.92 50.65 -19.10
C LEU A 586 14.00 49.63 -19.47
N ARG A 587 15.23 50.10 -19.72
CA ARG A 587 16.37 49.24 -20.00
C ARG A 587 16.71 48.36 -18.79
N ASP A 588 16.77 48.94 -17.60
CA ASP A 588 17.04 48.23 -16.35
C ASP A 588 15.92 47.20 -16.06
N ALA A 589 14.65 47.54 -16.33
CA ALA A 589 13.52 46.62 -16.18
C ALA A 589 13.61 45.44 -17.16
N LEU A 590 13.97 45.69 -18.43
CA LEU A 590 14.17 44.66 -19.45
C LEU A 590 15.34 43.74 -19.10
N GLU A 591 16.47 44.30 -18.64
CA GLU A 591 17.63 43.51 -18.17
C GLU A 591 17.25 42.66 -16.95
N SER A 592 16.44 43.19 -16.03
CA SER A 592 15.95 42.44 -14.87
C SER A 592 14.95 41.32 -15.21
N ALA A 593 14.27 41.40 -16.35
CA ALA A 593 13.27 40.43 -16.79
C ALA A 593 13.89 39.20 -17.46
N LEU A 594 15.05 39.35 -18.11
CA LEU A 594 15.74 38.28 -18.84
C LEU A 594 16.00 37.01 -18.00
N PRO A 595 16.52 37.07 -16.75
CA PRO A 595 16.76 35.87 -15.95
C PRO A 595 15.49 35.05 -15.73
N PHE A 596 14.35 35.72 -15.49
CA PHE A 596 13.07 35.04 -15.28
C PHE A 596 12.54 34.39 -16.55
N LEU A 597 12.71 35.03 -17.72
CA LEU A 597 12.35 34.44 -19.01
C LEU A 597 13.19 33.20 -19.34
N ILE A 598 14.50 33.23 -19.03
CA ILE A 598 15.37 32.07 -19.23
C ILE A 598 14.96 30.90 -18.34
N ILE A 599 14.61 31.16 -17.07
CA ILE A 599 14.10 30.12 -16.17
C ILE A 599 12.80 29.54 -16.70
N ALA A 600 11.86 30.38 -17.13
CA ALA A 600 10.57 29.94 -17.67
C ALA A 600 10.73 29.12 -18.97
N GLU A 601 11.65 29.51 -19.86
CA GLU A 601 11.94 28.77 -21.09
C GLU A 601 12.46 27.38 -20.78
N ARG A 602 13.44 27.26 -19.86
CA ARG A 602 14.02 25.98 -19.45
C ARG A 602 12.97 25.05 -18.84
N ASP A 603 12.12 25.60 -17.98
CA ASP A 603 11.10 24.82 -17.27
C ASP A 603 9.99 24.33 -18.21
N TYR A 604 9.49 25.19 -19.12
CA TYR A 604 8.53 24.76 -20.13
C TYR A 604 9.12 23.80 -21.16
N ALA A 605 10.41 23.94 -21.49
CA ALA A 605 11.13 22.98 -22.32
C ALA A 605 11.19 21.59 -21.66
N LYS A 606 11.45 21.53 -20.34
CA LYS A 606 11.47 20.27 -19.60
C LYS A 606 10.08 19.61 -19.52
N ILE A 607 9.03 20.40 -19.32
CA ILE A 607 7.63 19.88 -19.26
C ILE A 607 7.07 19.52 -20.64
N GLN A 608 7.72 19.97 -21.73
CA GLN A 608 7.24 19.83 -23.11
C GLN A 608 5.92 20.56 -23.36
N LYS A 609 5.70 21.70 -22.69
CA LYS A 609 4.53 22.55 -22.89
C LYS A 609 4.77 23.56 -24.01
N TYR A 610 4.63 23.08 -25.24
CA TYR A 610 5.02 23.82 -26.45
C TYR A 610 4.37 25.20 -26.58
N ALA A 611 3.06 25.31 -26.35
CA ALA A 611 2.33 26.58 -26.52
C ALA A 611 2.83 27.68 -25.58
N ALA A 612 3.06 27.37 -24.30
CA ALA A 612 3.57 28.34 -23.33
C ALA A 612 5.04 28.69 -23.60
N ARG A 613 5.86 27.72 -24.04
CA ARG A 613 7.26 27.97 -24.41
C ARG A 613 7.39 28.94 -25.58
N LEU A 614 6.51 28.83 -26.59
CA LEU A 614 6.47 29.76 -27.73
C LEU A 614 6.21 31.21 -27.26
N GLU A 615 5.29 31.41 -26.31
CA GLU A 615 5.02 32.72 -25.71
C GLU A 615 6.27 33.31 -25.04
N VAL A 616 7.01 32.49 -24.27
CA VAL A 616 8.25 32.92 -23.61
C VAL A 616 9.33 33.26 -24.63
N LEU A 617 9.54 32.42 -25.65
CA LEU A 617 10.55 32.65 -26.69
C LEU A 617 10.24 33.91 -27.50
N TYR A 618 8.97 34.14 -27.82
CA TYR A 618 8.52 35.36 -28.49
C TYR A 618 8.81 36.59 -27.63
N LEU A 619 8.39 36.59 -26.36
CA LEU A 619 8.63 37.70 -25.44
C LEU A 619 10.13 37.97 -25.24
N ALA A 620 10.94 36.92 -25.09
CA ALA A 620 12.39 37.03 -24.99
C ALA A 620 13.02 37.66 -26.24
N SER A 621 12.56 37.29 -27.44
CA SER A 621 13.05 37.88 -28.70
C SER A 621 12.76 39.38 -28.78
N VAL A 622 11.58 39.82 -28.30
CA VAL A 622 11.21 41.24 -28.22
C VAL A 622 12.10 41.99 -27.23
N VAL A 623 12.35 41.39 -26.06
CA VAL A 623 13.25 41.98 -25.05
C VAL A 623 14.67 42.13 -25.59
N TYR A 624 15.23 41.10 -26.23
CA TYR A 624 16.57 41.18 -26.84
C TYR A 624 16.65 42.22 -27.96
N HIS A 625 15.59 42.36 -28.77
CA HIS A 625 15.54 43.39 -29.79
C HIS A 625 15.59 44.80 -29.19
N ASN A 626 14.80 45.05 -28.14
CA ASN A 626 14.76 46.35 -27.46
C ASN A 626 16.07 46.68 -26.71
N LEU A 627 16.83 45.66 -26.31
CA LEU A 627 18.16 45.82 -25.69
C LEU A 627 19.30 45.96 -26.72
N GLY A 628 19.03 45.80 -28.02
CA GLY A 628 20.06 45.82 -29.07
C GLY A 628 20.91 44.55 -29.17
N MET A 629 20.49 43.47 -28.51
CA MET A 629 21.17 42.16 -28.48
C MET A 629 20.74 41.30 -29.68
N TYR A 630 21.16 41.71 -30.87
CA TYR A 630 20.79 41.06 -32.13
C TYR A 630 21.19 39.58 -32.29
N PRO A 631 22.38 39.11 -31.84
CA PRO A 631 22.73 37.70 -32.00
C PRO A 631 21.87 36.79 -31.13
N GLU A 632 21.59 37.18 -29.89
CA GLU A 632 20.70 36.45 -28.98
C GLU A 632 19.25 36.44 -29.47
N ARG A 633 18.77 37.56 -30.01
CA ARG A 633 17.45 37.64 -30.68
C ARG A 633 17.34 36.66 -31.85
N ASN A 634 18.34 36.60 -32.72
CA ASN A 634 18.29 35.69 -33.87
C ASN A 634 18.24 34.24 -33.42
N ARG A 635 19.04 33.88 -32.41
CA ARG A 635 19.03 32.55 -31.81
C ARG A 635 17.68 32.20 -31.18
N THR A 636 17.05 33.11 -30.43
CA THR A 636 15.72 32.84 -29.85
C THR A 636 14.63 32.73 -30.91
N ALA A 637 14.72 33.51 -31.99
CA ALA A 637 13.80 33.40 -33.12
C ALA A 637 13.94 32.06 -33.88
N GLU A 638 15.16 31.56 -34.06
CA GLU A 638 15.43 30.23 -34.62
C GLU A 638 14.87 29.12 -33.73
N LEU A 639 15.07 29.23 -32.41
CA LEU A 639 14.49 28.29 -31.44
C LEU A 639 12.96 28.30 -31.48
N HIS A 640 12.34 29.48 -31.57
CA HIS A 640 10.89 29.61 -31.71
C HIS A 640 10.38 28.87 -32.95
N ARG A 641 11.01 29.08 -34.11
CA ARG A 641 10.63 28.39 -35.36
C ARG A 641 10.79 26.88 -35.26
N ALA A 642 11.89 26.42 -34.67
CA ALA A 642 12.13 24.99 -34.48
C ALA A 642 11.10 24.34 -33.55
N GLU A 643 10.68 25.05 -32.50
CA GLU A 643 9.69 24.57 -31.54
C GLU A 643 8.27 24.54 -32.12
N GLU A 644 7.92 25.54 -32.94
CA GLU A 644 6.65 25.58 -33.66
C GLU A 644 6.51 24.39 -34.62
N ALA A 645 7.56 24.08 -35.38
CA ALA A 645 7.60 22.89 -36.23
C ALA A 645 7.40 21.59 -35.43
N LYS A 646 8.02 21.46 -34.25
CA LYS A 646 7.81 20.29 -33.37
C LYS A 646 6.37 20.20 -32.87
N ARG A 647 5.78 21.32 -32.45
CA ARG A 647 4.38 21.37 -31.98
C ARG A 647 3.42 20.87 -33.06
N GLU A 648 3.61 21.29 -34.31
CA GLU A 648 2.76 20.85 -35.43
C GLU A 648 2.88 19.34 -35.69
N VAL A 649 4.10 18.80 -35.67
CA VAL A 649 4.33 17.36 -35.86
C VAL A 649 3.66 16.56 -34.75
N VAL A 650 3.87 16.96 -33.49
CA VAL A 650 3.32 16.27 -32.31
C VAL A 650 1.80 16.37 -32.27
N SER A 651 1.22 17.51 -32.67
CA SER A 651 -0.23 17.73 -32.72
C SER A 651 -0.92 16.89 -33.80
N ARG A 652 -0.24 16.60 -34.91
CA ARG A 652 -0.76 15.75 -36.01
C ARG A 652 -0.57 14.25 -35.78
N ALA A 653 0.25 13.84 -34.82
CA ALA A 653 0.47 12.42 -34.53
C ALA A 653 -0.81 11.81 -33.91
N GLU A 654 -1.42 10.84 -34.60
CA GLU A 654 -2.67 10.21 -34.17
C GLU A 654 -2.46 9.17 -33.06
N VAL A 655 -1.39 8.37 -33.15
CA VAL A 655 -1.04 7.34 -32.16
C VAL A 655 0.46 7.33 -31.95
N ASP A 656 0.88 7.47 -30.70
CA ASP A 656 2.26 7.24 -30.26
C ASP A 656 2.43 5.75 -29.90
N ASP A 657 3.35 5.06 -30.58
CA ASP A 657 3.57 3.61 -30.40
C ASP A 657 3.97 3.28 -28.95
N GLU A 658 4.76 4.14 -28.30
CA GLU A 658 5.17 3.95 -26.90
C GLU A 658 3.96 3.95 -25.95
N ILE A 659 2.97 4.82 -26.20
CA ILE A 659 1.76 4.91 -25.37
C ILE A 659 0.87 3.69 -25.58
N LYS A 660 0.82 3.17 -26.80
CA LYS A 660 0.08 1.95 -27.11
C LYS A 660 0.69 0.74 -26.39
N ASP A 661 2.01 0.57 -26.45
CA ASP A 661 2.71 -0.53 -25.79
C ASP A 661 2.49 -0.52 -24.26
N VAL A 662 2.49 0.66 -23.65
CA VAL A 662 2.20 0.81 -22.20
C VAL A 662 0.77 0.37 -21.87
N LEU A 663 -0.22 0.73 -22.70
CA LEU A 663 -1.61 0.33 -22.45
C LEU A 663 -1.85 -1.16 -22.73
N ASP A 664 -1.20 -1.73 -23.74
CA ASP A 664 -1.27 -3.17 -24.02
C ASP A 664 -0.68 -3.97 -22.86
N PHE A 665 0.41 -3.49 -22.25
CA PHE A 665 0.96 -4.07 -21.02
C PHE A 665 -0.03 -4.03 -19.84
N VAL A 666 -0.74 -2.91 -19.64
CA VAL A 666 -1.77 -2.80 -18.58
C VAL A 666 -2.86 -3.86 -18.77
N VAL A 667 -3.28 -4.08 -20.02
CA VAL A 667 -4.26 -5.13 -20.37
C VAL A 667 -3.73 -6.52 -20.07
N ASP A 668 -2.45 -6.80 -20.34
CA ASP A 668 -1.85 -8.09 -20.02
C ASP A 668 -1.75 -8.35 -18.52
N VAL A 669 -1.44 -7.33 -17.71
CA VAL A 669 -1.52 -7.41 -16.24
C VAL A 669 -2.94 -7.74 -15.79
N ALA A 670 -3.96 -7.15 -16.41
CA ALA A 670 -5.37 -7.45 -16.11
C ALA A 670 -5.69 -8.94 -16.33
N LYS A 671 -5.23 -9.51 -17.46
CA LYS A 671 -5.43 -10.93 -17.79
C LYS A 671 -4.75 -11.85 -16.78
N VAL A 672 -3.59 -11.46 -16.24
CA VAL A 672 -2.88 -12.24 -15.21
C VAL A 672 -3.64 -12.23 -13.89
N ILE A 673 -4.19 -11.09 -13.49
CA ILE A 673 -4.97 -10.97 -12.25
C ILE A 673 -6.26 -11.79 -12.34
N GLY A 674 -6.96 -11.74 -13.48
CA GLY A 674 -8.19 -12.52 -13.68
C GLY A 674 -8.00 -14.04 -13.84
N LYS A 675 -6.75 -14.53 -13.96
CA LYS A 675 -6.41 -15.96 -14.04
C LYS A 675 -5.91 -16.54 -12.71
N ARG A 676 -5.59 -15.68 -11.74
CA ARG A 676 -5.31 -16.10 -10.36
C ARG A 676 -6.60 -16.53 -9.70
#